data_AF-A0A7X7WVQ5-F1
#
_entry.id   AF-A0A7X7WVQ5-F1
#
_cell.length_a   1.000
_cell.length_b   1.000
_cell.length_c   1.000
_cell.angle_alpha   90.00
_cell.angle_beta   90.00
_cell.angle_gamma   90.00
#
_symmetry.space_group_name_H-M   'P 1'
#
loop_
_entity.id
_entity.type
_entity.pdbx_description
1 polymer ?
#
loop_
_entity_poly.entity_id
_entity_poly.type
_entity_poly.pdbx_seq_one_letter_code
_entity_poly.pdbx_strand_id
1 'polypeptide(L)'
;MITANMDKLMQSGCEPGGTEKVCRSRGGESCAFDGAMIVLQPIADAAHLVHGPIVCCGNSWEGRGTLSTRGNLHRRGFTTDMGEMDIVYGSETKLLNAIHKTHEKVRPKAIFVYATCVSGLIGEDIAAVCRKAETELGIRVIPVNAPGFVGPKNLGNRIAGETLLQYVIGTGEPPETTDADINLIGEYNIAGDLWNIEPVLRDAGLRVLSRITGNATFEEITWAHRARLNVVVCSRALINVAKEMEIRYGIPYVEVSFFGKTEMAKALRSISEVLKGQNAAIGESTEQCIEREEKNLTERLASYGHLRGKKAVLYTGGVKSWSFITALMDLGIEIAAVGTKKSSHEDEAKMREILGPDAPLVEDVTPKNLLKLLRESDADMLVAGGRNKYLAAKEGYPFIDVNQERHSAYAGYSGLITMAEDLSSSIRFYERNRALSDRKGRIGNRAPAPTVVAPRADLCMDPIKHSPALGAAIALQGMDRAIPILHGAQGCTFLGKVLITNHFREPISLLSSKLFVEDVVMGSEERLITAASAAVEKNSPDIVGILTTGLSEVKGDDVAAAVGTLQKAHPDTLFVQVSTPDFTGGMERGYASAVEAIVQTMVPAGQRAAARTARCVTKAIVIFAGMHLTPGDVNELKSMVESFGLRPILVPDLGALDGSRAGVSALALGGTTREELAELPDSVFSLVIGASLEPAARILEDRFAIGYRVFHGLSDLEECDALLDLLSLLGNQPIPLRYVRERKSLIDGMRDAHGYFGGRTIGIALEPDHAVALSRLLSDMGAVTVRAVVPEQTSACLDIEAAEVVVGDLTDLPHRCDLFVASAHAEMIAAERHIPLLQAGFPLHKTLGAATKVSVGYRGTLSRIYEIGTLLMGAH
;
A
#
# COMPACT_ATOMS: atom_id res chain seq x y z
N MET A 1 -6.31 28.15 -22.40
CA MET A 1 -7.68 28.10 -21.85
C MET A 1 -7.81 26.86 -20.95
N ILE A 2 -7.23 26.87 -19.74
CA ILE A 2 -7.25 25.69 -18.84
C ILE A 2 -7.84 26.05 -17.47
N THR A 3 -7.49 27.23 -16.94
CA THR A 3 -8.05 27.79 -15.68
C THR A 3 -9.59 27.75 -15.62
N ALA A 4 -10.27 28.14 -16.71
CA ALA A 4 -11.73 28.19 -16.79
C ALA A 4 -12.46 26.86 -16.55
N ASN A 5 -11.79 25.71 -16.65
CA ASN A 5 -12.41 24.41 -16.39
C ASN A 5 -12.21 23.92 -14.94
N MET A 6 -11.20 24.42 -14.23
CA MET A 6 -11.01 24.08 -12.81
C MET A 6 -12.09 24.75 -11.95
N ASP A 7 -12.52 25.97 -12.29
CA ASP A 7 -13.69 26.60 -11.67
C ASP A 7 -14.97 25.79 -11.90
N LYS A 8 -15.18 25.19 -13.08
CA LYS A 8 -16.32 24.29 -13.35
C LYS A 8 -16.29 23.01 -12.48
N LEU A 9 -15.10 22.47 -12.21
CA LEU A 9 -14.88 21.29 -11.35
C LEU A 9 -15.01 21.60 -9.84
N MET A 10 -14.60 22.81 -9.45
CA MET A 10 -14.64 23.32 -8.06
C MET A 10 -15.99 23.93 -7.70
N GLN A 11 -16.75 24.47 -8.67
CA GLN A 11 -18.09 24.99 -8.49
C GLN A 11 -18.96 23.94 -7.79
N SER A 12 -19.49 24.34 -6.63
CA SER A 12 -20.56 23.60 -6.00
C SER A 12 -21.76 23.59 -6.94
N GLY A 13 -22.18 22.42 -7.40
CA GLY A 13 -23.48 22.19 -8.05
C GLY A 13 -24.66 22.33 -7.08
N CYS A 14 -24.63 23.39 -6.27
CA CYS A 14 -25.50 23.67 -5.14
C CYS A 14 -25.68 25.20 -5.06
N GLU A 15 -26.56 25.76 -5.88
CA GLU A 15 -27.14 27.07 -5.55
C GLU A 15 -27.90 26.96 -4.21
N PRO A 16 -27.90 28.01 -3.36
CA PRO A 16 -28.56 27.99 -2.05
C PRO A 16 -30.11 28.08 -2.17
N GLY A 17 -30.72 27.07 -2.77
CA GLY A 17 -32.16 26.95 -3.00
C GLY A 17 -32.61 25.64 -3.66
N GLY A 18 -31.73 24.92 -4.34
CA GLY A 18 -32.07 23.66 -5.01
C GLY A 18 -32.36 22.48 -4.06
N THR A 19 -33.28 21.60 -4.45
CA THR A 19 -33.58 20.33 -3.76
C THR A 19 -32.52 19.25 -4.01
N GLU A 20 -31.71 19.37 -5.07
CA GLU A 20 -30.62 18.44 -5.42
C GLU A 20 -29.37 18.67 -4.56
N LYS A 21 -29.28 18.02 -3.39
CA LYS A 21 -28.19 18.25 -2.40
C LYS A 21 -26.94 17.36 -2.62
N VAL A 22 -26.49 17.23 -3.87
CA VAL A 22 -25.44 16.30 -4.28
C VAL A 22 -24.01 16.84 -4.08
N CYS A 23 -23.59 17.19 -2.84
CA CYS A 23 -22.17 17.15 -2.44
C CYS A 23 -21.88 17.38 -0.93
N ARG A 24 -21.52 16.31 -0.20
CA ARG A 24 -20.62 16.37 0.98
C ARG A 24 -19.18 15.96 0.59
N SER A 25 -18.67 16.47 -0.54
CA SER A 25 -17.45 15.96 -1.21
C SER A 25 -16.10 16.30 -0.54
N ARG A 26 -16.10 16.94 0.65
CA ARG A 26 -14.94 16.92 1.56
C ARG A 26 -14.64 15.53 2.14
N GLY A 27 -15.58 14.58 2.00
CA GLY A 27 -15.37 13.16 2.35
C GLY A 27 -14.49 12.43 1.34
N GLY A 28 -13.32 11.97 1.79
CA GLY A 28 -12.41 11.09 1.06
C GLY A 28 -11.10 10.91 1.82
N GLU A 29 -10.64 9.67 2.00
CA GLU A 29 -9.45 9.38 2.81
C GLU A 29 -8.12 9.65 2.07
N SER A 30 -8.15 9.96 0.77
CA SER A 30 -7.00 10.09 -0.14
C SER A 30 -7.10 11.32 -1.05
N CYS A 31 -6.07 11.60 -1.85
CA CYS A 31 -5.92 12.82 -2.67
C CYS A 31 -6.48 12.71 -4.10
N ALA A 32 -6.47 13.83 -4.84
CA ALA A 32 -6.91 13.90 -6.24
C ALA A 32 -6.12 12.99 -7.19
N PHE A 33 -4.79 12.97 -7.11
CA PHE A 33 -3.93 12.06 -7.90
C PHE A 33 -4.40 10.60 -7.80
N ASP A 34 -4.64 10.14 -6.58
CA ASP A 34 -5.09 8.76 -6.32
C ASP A 34 -6.47 8.48 -6.92
N GLY A 35 -7.39 9.45 -6.87
CA GLY A 35 -8.69 9.34 -7.55
C GLY A 35 -8.58 9.28 -9.08
N ALA A 36 -7.66 10.05 -9.66
CA ALA A 36 -7.42 10.03 -11.10
C ALA A 36 -6.78 8.71 -11.56
N MET A 37 -5.82 8.17 -10.79
CA MET A 37 -5.27 6.82 -10.99
C MET A 37 -6.34 5.74 -10.88
N ILE A 38 -7.20 5.78 -9.85
CA ILE A 38 -8.28 4.81 -9.65
C ILE A 38 -9.25 4.74 -10.85
N VAL A 39 -9.49 5.86 -11.54
CA VAL A 39 -10.32 5.88 -12.74
C VAL A 39 -9.55 5.42 -13.97
N LEU A 40 -8.34 5.92 -14.22
CA LEU A 40 -7.66 5.74 -15.51
C LEU A 40 -6.77 4.50 -15.57
N GLN A 41 -6.11 4.12 -14.47
CA GLN A 41 -5.17 2.99 -14.43
C GLN A 41 -5.77 1.65 -14.92
N PRO A 42 -7.05 1.30 -14.71
CA PRO A 42 -7.63 0.04 -15.19
C PRO A 42 -7.66 -0.20 -16.71
N ILE A 43 -7.29 0.80 -17.53
CA ILE A 43 -7.19 0.69 -19.00
C ILE A 43 -5.97 -0.17 -19.34
N ALA A 44 -6.21 -1.37 -19.88
CA ALA A 44 -5.28 -2.49 -19.78
C ALA A 44 -4.02 -2.38 -20.65
N ASP A 45 -4.11 -1.63 -21.75
CA ASP A 45 -3.13 -1.46 -22.84
C ASP A 45 -2.57 -0.02 -22.94
N ALA A 46 -2.89 0.83 -21.98
CA ALA A 46 -2.31 2.16 -21.81
C ALA A 46 -1.17 2.14 -20.79
N ALA A 47 -0.19 3.03 -20.95
CA ALA A 47 0.83 3.28 -19.93
C ALA A 47 0.46 4.48 -19.07
N HIS A 48 0.74 4.40 -17.77
CA HIS A 48 0.35 5.40 -16.77
C HIS A 48 1.60 6.02 -16.14
N LEU A 49 2.11 7.07 -16.78
CA LEU A 49 3.36 7.75 -16.42
C LEU A 49 3.12 8.81 -15.35
N VAL A 50 3.60 8.53 -14.14
CA VAL A 50 3.56 9.46 -13.01
C VAL A 50 4.68 10.49 -13.15
N HIS A 51 4.34 11.76 -13.28
CA HIS A 51 5.31 12.84 -13.35
C HIS A 51 5.51 13.47 -11.96
N GLY A 52 6.55 13.01 -11.26
CA GLY A 52 6.80 13.41 -9.89
C GLY A 52 7.99 12.70 -9.24
N PRO A 53 8.27 13.02 -7.97
CA PRO A 53 9.09 12.20 -7.08
C PRO A 53 8.45 10.84 -6.80
N ILE A 54 9.23 9.91 -6.24
CA ILE A 54 8.90 8.47 -6.24
C ILE A 54 7.54 8.10 -5.61
N VAL A 55 7.10 8.78 -4.54
CA VAL A 55 5.95 8.40 -3.69
C VAL A 55 4.71 8.03 -4.48
N CYS A 56 4.36 8.86 -5.46
CA CYS A 56 3.10 8.77 -6.16
C CYS A 56 3.03 7.49 -7.00
N CYS A 57 4.16 7.05 -7.57
CA CYS A 57 4.25 5.75 -8.21
C CYS A 57 4.48 4.66 -7.16
N GLY A 58 5.61 4.69 -6.44
CA GLY A 58 6.09 3.64 -5.54
C GLY A 58 5.12 3.22 -4.43
N ASN A 59 4.18 4.07 -4.01
CA ASN A 59 3.18 3.73 -2.98
C ASN A 59 1.75 3.47 -3.54
N SER A 60 1.53 3.59 -4.86
CA SER A 60 0.21 3.33 -5.48
C SER A 60 0.20 2.27 -6.59
N TRP A 61 1.33 2.06 -7.27
CA TRP A 61 1.44 1.04 -8.33
C TRP A 61 1.23 -0.38 -7.77
N GLU A 62 0.68 -1.25 -8.60
CA GLU A 62 0.15 -2.59 -8.23
C GLU A 62 -0.93 -2.63 -7.11
N GLY A 63 -1.16 -1.55 -6.36
CA GLY A 63 -2.09 -1.46 -5.21
C GLY A 63 -3.59 -1.47 -5.56
N ARG A 64 -3.98 -2.07 -6.70
CA ARG A 64 -5.34 -2.07 -7.25
C ARG A 64 -5.68 -3.47 -7.74
N GLY A 65 -6.71 -4.10 -7.14
CA GLY A 65 -7.11 -5.47 -7.44
C GLY A 65 -7.77 -5.69 -8.82
N THR A 66 -7.52 -4.82 -9.81
CA THR A 66 -8.06 -4.95 -11.17
C THR A 66 -7.43 -6.14 -11.90
N LEU A 67 -8.30 -6.96 -12.51
CA LEU A 67 -7.89 -8.00 -13.44
C LEU A 67 -8.17 -7.58 -14.88
N SER A 68 -7.34 -8.02 -15.83
CA SER A 68 -7.63 -7.88 -17.25
C SER A 68 -7.09 -9.05 -18.06
N THR A 69 -7.77 -9.36 -19.15
CA THR A 69 -7.33 -10.28 -20.20
C THR A 69 -6.93 -9.57 -21.50
N ARG A 70 -7.01 -8.22 -21.54
CA ARG A 70 -6.76 -7.39 -22.75
C ARG A 70 -5.40 -6.68 -22.74
N GLY A 71 -4.68 -6.68 -21.61
CA GLY A 71 -3.33 -6.13 -21.48
C GLY A 71 -2.85 -6.16 -20.03
N ASN A 72 -1.54 -5.98 -19.79
CA ASN A 72 -0.93 -5.97 -18.45
C ASN A 72 -0.34 -4.61 -18.03
N LEU A 73 -0.35 -3.60 -18.91
CA LEU A 73 0.33 -2.31 -18.67
C LEU A 73 -0.27 -1.54 -17.48
N HIS A 74 -1.56 -1.71 -17.21
CA HIS A 74 -2.25 -1.22 -16.00
C HIS A 74 -1.56 -1.59 -14.67
N ARG A 75 -0.79 -2.69 -14.64
CA ARG A 75 -0.10 -3.19 -13.44
C ARG A 75 1.30 -2.63 -13.26
N ARG A 76 1.91 -2.14 -14.34
CA ARG A 76 3.29 -1.64 -14.32
C ARG A 76 3.37 -0.23 -13.74
N GLY A 77 4.47 0.03 -13.04
CA GLY A 77 4.81 1.37 -12.56
C GLY A 77 5.61 2.11 -13.62
N PHE A 78 5.25 3.35 -13.95
CA PHE A 78 6.05 4.22 -14.80
C PHE A 78 6.19 5.57 -14.09
N THR A 79 7.43 6.05 -13.91
CA THR A 79 7.66 7.35 -13.25
C THR A 79 8.88 8.06 -13.81
N THR A 80 8.85 9.40 -13.79
CA THR A 80 10.03 10.23 -14.09
C THR A 80 11.01 10.31 -12.92
N ASP A 81 10.64 9.84 -11.72
CA ASP A 81 11.40 9.93 -10.45
C ASP A 81 12.18 11.26 -10.34
N MET A 82 11.43 12.36 -10.20
CA MET A 82 12.01 13.71 -10.15
C MET A 82 12.95 13.83 -8.93
N GLY A 83 14.20 14.18 -9.20
CA GLY A 83 15.21 14.52 -8.18
C GLY A 83 15.30 16.02 -7.96
N GLU A 84 16.17 16.42 -7.02
CA GLU A 84 16.43 17.82 -6.67
C GLU A 84 16.77 18.71 -7.88
N MET A 85 17.63 18.23 -8.79
CA MET A 85 17.99 18.96 -10.02
C MET A 85 16.80 19.17 -10.96
N ASP A 86 15.86 18.22 -11.02
CA ASP A 86 14.66 18.31 -11.85
C ASP A 86 13.68 19.37 -11.31
N ILE A 87 13.72 19.61 -10.00
CA ILE A 87 12.92 20.63 -9.30
C ILE A 87 13.53 22.03 -9.50
N VAL A 88 14.86 22.16 -9.41
CA VAL A 88 15.57 23.45 -9.52
C VAL A 88 15.61 23.98 -10.96
N TYR A 89 15.75 23.11 -11.96
CA TYR A 89 15.92 23.50 -13.37
C TYR A 89 14.71 23.22 -14.27
N GLY A 90 13.66 22.60 -13.73
CA GLY A 90 12.50 22.12 -14.50
C GLY A 90 12.78 20.79 -15.19
N SER A 91 11.72 20.00 -15.40
CA SER A 91 11.81 18.58 -15.74
C SER A 91 11.05 18.17 -17.00
N GLU A 92 10.44 19.12 -17.71
CA GLU A 92 9.73 18.92 -19.00
C GLU A 92 10.54 18.12 -20.04
N THR A 93 11.87 18.29 -20.08
CA THR A 93 12.75 17.50 -20.96
C THR A 93 12.89 16.05 -20.49
N LYS A 94 13.00 15.82 -19.18
CA LYS A 94 13.01 14.47 -18.58
C LYS A 94 11.67 13.77 -18.83
N LEU A 95 10.55 14.49 -18.69
CA LEU A 95 9.22 13.99 -19.03
C LEU A 95 9.14 13.57 -20.51
N LEU A 96 9.59 14.41 -21.43
CA LEU A 96 9.59 14.07 -22.86
C LEU A 96 10.41 12.79 -23.13
N ASN A 97 11.63 12.72 -22.57
CA ASN A 97 12.48 11.54 -22.66
C ASN A 97 11.80 10.28 -22.06
N ALA A 98 11.07 10.43 -20.95
CA ALA A 98 10.37 9.34 -20.29
C ALA A 98 9.17 8.84 -21.09
N ILE A 99 8.42 9.73 -21.76
CA ILE A 99 7.33 9.35 -22.67
C ILE A 99 7.90 8.56 -23.87
N HIS A 100 8.98 9.05 -24.49
CA HIS A 100 9.69 8.35 -25.57
C HIS A 100 10.18 6.97 -25.12
N LYS A 101 10.87 6.86 -23.98
CA LYS A 101 11.37 5.59 -23.43
C LYS A 101 10.24 4.63 -23.02
N THR A 102 9.09 5.15 -22.60
CA THR A 102 7.90 4.33 -22.31
C THR A 102 7.35 3.71 -23.60
N HIS A 103 7.20 4.51 -24.65
CA HIS A 103 6.78 4.00 -25.95
C HIS A 103 7.80 3.01 -26.55
N GLU A 104 9.10 3.30 -26.42
CA GLU A 104 10.16 2.39 -26.87
C GLU A 104 10.11 1.02 -26.16
N LYS A 105 10.11 1.01 -24.81
CA LYS A 105 10.14 -0.21 -23.99
C LYS A 105 8.87 -1.06 -24.10
N VAL A 106 7.66 -0.47 -24.11
CA VAL A 106 6.39 -1.26 -23.98
C VAL A 106 5.31 -1.00 -25.04
N ARG A 107 5.52 -0.10 -26.01
CA ARG A 107 4.62 0.14 -27.16
C ARG A 107 3.11 0.23 -26.81
N PRO A 108 2.71 1.10 -25.86
CA PRO A 108 1.33 1.20 -25.40
C PRO A 108 0.43 1.84 -26.47
N LYS A 109 -0.89 1.61 -26.39
CA LYS A 109 -1.87 2.25 -27.29
C LYS A 109 -2.07 3.74 -27.00
N ALA A 110 -1.88 4.15 -25.74
CA ALA A 110 -1.87 5.54 -25.29
C ALA A 110 -1.01 5.69 -24.03
N ILE A 111 -0.58 6.92 -23.73
CA ILE A 111 0.18 7.25 -22.51
C ILE A 111 -0.59 8.33 -21.74
N PHE A 112 -1.04 8.02 -20.53
CA PHE A 112 -1.59 9.00 -19.58
C PHE A 112 -0.46 9.54 -18.71
N VAL A 113 -0.34 10.86 -18.62
CA VAL A 113 0.75 11.57 -17.92
C VAL A 113 0.20 12.35 -16.74
N TYR A 114 0.55 11.96 -15.52
CA TYR A 114 -0.08 12.49 -14.31
C TYR A 114 0.75 13.56 -13.62
N ALA A 115 0.17 14.74 -13.42
CA ALA A 115 0.76 15.77 -12.57
C ALA A 115 0.68 15.37 -11.09
N THR A 116 1.78 15.57 -10.36
CA THR A 116 1.85 15.32 -8.91
C THR A 116 1.97 16.63 -8.12
N CYS A 117 2.09 16.55 -6.79
CA CYS A 117 2.23 17.74 -5.94
C CYS A 117 3.43 18.63 -6.30
N VAL A 118 4.54 18.06 -6.76
CA VAL A 118 5.77 18.81 -7.03
C VAL A 118 5.73 19.45 -8.42
N SER A 119 5.46 18.68 -9.49
CA SER A 119 5.33 19.24 -10.84
C SER A 119 4.21 20.29 -10.94
N GLY A 120 3.11 20.07 -10.19
CA GLY A 120 2.00 21.02 -10.08
C GLY A 120 2.26 22.26 -9.21
N LEU A 121 3.31 22.25 -8.37
CA LEU A 121 3.77 23.42 -7.61
C LEU A 121 4.81 24.23 -8.40
N ILE A 122 5.68 23.55 -9.16
CA ILE A 122 6.64 24.18 -10.08
C ILE A 122 5.92 24.86 -11.26
N GLY A 123 4.82 24.28 -11.75
CA GLY A 123 3.95 24.89 -12.76
C GLY A 123 4.27 24.54 -14.22
N GLU A 124 4.84 23.36 -14.46
CA GLU A 124 5.28 22.87 -15.78
C GLU A 124 4.09 22.69 -16.78
N ASP A 125 4.24 23.05 -18.07
CA ASP A 125 3.21 22.79 -19.09
C ASP A 125 3.32 21.35 -19.60
N ILE A 126 2.97 20.43 -18.72
CA ILE A 126 2.80 18.99 -18.99
C ILE A 126 1.91 18.78 -20.24
N ALA A 127 0.93 19.65 -20.49
CA ALA A 127 0.08 19.54 -21.66
C ALA A 127 0.82 19.93 -22.96
N ALA A 128 1.77 20.88 -22.95
CA ALA A 128 2.68 21.13 -24.08
C ALA A 128 3.60 19.96 -24.34
N VAL A 129 4.20 19.38 -23.29
CA VAL A 129 5.05 18.19 -23.43
C VAL A 129 4.26 17.02 -24.01
N CYS A 130 3.03 16.79 -23.55
CA CYS A 130 2.12 15.78 -24.10
C CYS A 130 1.80 16.03 -25.59
N ARG A 131 1.39 17.26 -25.96
CA ARG A 131 1.11 17.63 -27.38
C ARG A 131 2.34 17.40 -28.28
N LYS A 132 3.53 17.72 -27.78
CA LYS A 132 4.80 17.48 -28.50
C LYS A 132 5.06 15.99 -28.68
N ALA A 133 5.00 15.20 -27.60
CA ALA A 133 5.24 13.77 -27.65
C ALA A 133 4.21 13.02 -28.53
N GLU A 134 2.93 13.42 -28.47
CA GLU A 134 1.86 12.91 -29.36
C GLU A 134 2.18 13.17 -30.84
N THR A 135 2.73 14.34 -31.16
CA THR A 135 3.16 14.70 -32.52
C THR A 135 4.40 13.92 -32.97
N GLU A 136 5.33 13.65 -32.06
CA GLU A 136 6.58 12.92 -32.36
C GLU A 136 6.40 11.40 -32.41
N LEU A 137 5.40 10.84 -31.71
CA LEU A 137 5.18 9.39 -31.59
C LEU A 137 4.01 8.84 -32.40
N GLY A 138 3.02 9.67 -32.75
CA GLY A 138 1.82 9.24 -33.47
C GLY A 138 0.82 8.40 -32.64
N ILE A 139 1.00 8.35 -31.31
CA ILE A 139 0.05 7.76 -30.35
C ILE A 139 -0.52 8.84 -29.43
N ARG A 140 -1.70 8.61 -28.83
CA ARG A 140 -2.32 9.57 -27.91
C ARG A 140 -1.47 9.73 -26.65
N VAL A 141 -1.09 10.97 -26.30
CA VAL A 141 -0.38 11.30 -25.05
C VAL A 141 -1.20 12.34 -24.29
N ILE A 142 -1.71 11.95 -23.13
CA ILE A 142 -2.88 12.59 -22.49
C ILE A 142 -2.48 13.17 -21.12
N PRO A 143 -2.54 14.49 -20.92
CA PRO A 143 -2.21 15.11 -19.64
C PRO A 143 -3.35 14.96 -18.62
N VAL A 144 -3.02 14.44 -17.44
CA VAL A 144 -3.93 14.24 -16.29
C VAL A 144 -3.51 15.18 -15.16
N ASN A 145 -4.04 16.40 -15.15
CA ASN A 145 -3.68 17.41 -14.16
C ASN A 145 -4.43 17.22 -12.84
N ALA A 146 -3.95 16.34 -11.97
CA ALA A 146 -4.54 16.05 -10.65
C ALA A 146 -3.55 16.09 -9.46
N PRO A 147 -2.79 17.18 -9.22
CA PRO A 147 -1.86 17.28 -8.08
C PRO A 147 -2.53 16.98 -6.74
N GLY A 148 -1.85 16.30 -5.83
CA GLY A 148 -2.47 15.77 -4.60
C GLY A 148 -3.08 16.83 -3.67
N PHE A 149 -2.65 18.10 -3.75
CA PHE A 149 -3.19 19.20 -2.95
C PHE A 149 -4.44 19.87 -3.56
N VAL A 150 -4.82 19.62 -4.82
CA VAL A 150 -6.01 20.27 -5.41
C VAL A 150 -7.34 19.75 -4.85
N GLY A 151 -7.33 18.62 -4.14
CA GLY A 151 -8.52 18.12 -3.45
C GLY A 151 -8.49 16.64 -3.09
N PRO A 152 -9.63 16.10 -2.62
CA PRO A 152 -9.77 14.69 -2.25
C PRO A 152 -9.97 13.79 -3.48
N LYS A 153 -9.85 12.47 -3.28
CA LYS A 153 -10.13 11.41 -4.28
C LYS A 153 -11.35 11.68 -5.16
N ASN A 154 -12.46 12.15 -4.59
CA ASN A 154 -13.72 12.38 -5.33
C ASN A 154 -13.71 13.61 -6.27
N LEU A 155 -12.68 14.46 -6.20
CA LEU A 155 -12.35 15.42 -7.25
C LEU A 155 -11.46 14.77 -8.33
N GLY A 156 -10.47 13.98 -7.91
CA GLY A 156 -9.61 13.18 -8.80
C GLY A 156 -10.37 12.30 -9.78
N ASN A 157 -11.39 11.58 -9.30
CA ASN A 157 -12.25 10.76 -10.15
C ASN A 157 -12.94 11.60 -11.26
N ARG A 158 -13.40 12.82 -10.92
CA ARG A 158 -14.07 13.73 -11.85
C ARG A 158 -13.10 14.31 -12.88
N ILE A 159 -11.90 14.71 -12.46
CA ILE A 159 -10.81 15.17 -13.35
C ILE A 159 -10.49 14.10 -14.40
N ALA A 160 -10.35 12.83 -13.98
CA ALA A 160 -10.13 11.72 -14.88
C ALA A 160 -11.32 11.46 -15.83
N GLY A 161 -12.55 11.55 -15.34
CA GLY A 161 -13.75 11.48 -16.18
C GLY A 161 -13.79 12.58 -17.25
N GLU A 162 -13.43 13.81 -16.90
CA GLU A 162 -13.29 14.91 -17.86
C GLU A 162 -12.12 14.72 -18.82
N THR A 163 -11.01 14.12 -18.37
CA THR A 163 -9.90 13.76 -19.27
C THR A 163 -10.35 12.78 -20.35
N LEU A 164 -11.16 11.77 -20.01
CA LEU A 164 -11.74 10.86 -21.02
C LEU A 164 -12.70 11.59 -21.98
N LEU A 165 -13.58 12.45 -21.45
CA LEU A 165 -14.50 13.29 -22.25
C LEU A 165 -13.79 14.33 -23.14
N GLN A 166 -12.54 14.70 -22.84
CA GLN A 166 -11.80 15.74 -23.55
C GLN A 166 -10.82 15.17 -24.59
N TYR A 167 -10.19 14.04 -24.31
CA TYR A 167 -9.06 13.52 -25.09
C TYR A 167 -9.25 12.11 -25.68
N VAL A 168 -10.37 11.43 -25.37
CA VAL A 168 -10.58 10.01 -25.73
C VAL A 168 -11.95 9.74 -26.36
N ILE A 169 -13.04 9.98 -25.63
CA ILE A 169 -14.40 9.67 -26.10
C ILE A 169 -14.73 10.58 -27.30
N GLY A 170 -15.16 9.99 -28.42
CA GLY A 170 -15.41 10.71 -29.67
C GLY A 170 -14.23 10.75 -30.66
N THR A 171 -13.12 10.04 -30.39
CA THR A 171 -11.90 10.11 -31.24
C THR A 171 -11.69 8.92 -32.19
N GLY A 172 -12.52 7.87 -32.11
CA GLY A 172 -12.45 6.68 -32.96
C GLY A 172 -13.83 6.06 -33.17
N GLU A 173 -13.99 5.19 -34.16
CA GLU A 173 -15.29 4.60 -34.50
C GLU A 173 -15.24 3.06 -34.35
N PRO A 174 -16.34 2.43 -33.89
CA PRO A 174 -16.35 1.00 -33.62
C PRO A 174 -16.46 0.19 -34.93
N PRO A 175 -15.92 -1.05 -35.00
CA PRO A 175 -16.01 -1.88 -36.20
C PRO A 175 -17.44 -2.20 -36.65
N GLU A 176 -18.39 -2.21 -35.71
CA GLU A 176 -19.82 -2.45 -35.92
C GLU A 176 -20.61 -1.81 -34.75
N THR A 177 -21.91 -1.57 -34.92
CA THR A 177 -22.81 -1.15 -33.83
C THR A 177 -24.11 -1.94 -33.86
N THR A 178 -24.77 -2.03 -32.72
CA THR A 178 -26.09 -2.68 -32.55
C THR A 178 -27.03 -1.81 -31.72
N ASP A 179 -28.33 -2.06 -31.84
CA ASP A 179 -29.35 -1.40 -31.01
C ASP A 179 -29.45 -1.97 -29.57
N ALA A 180 -28.53 -2.87 -29.21
CA ALA A 180 -28.32 -3.39 -27.86
C ALA A 180 -26.97 -2.94 -27.24
N ASP A 181 -26.26 -2.00 -27.88
CA ASP A 181 -24.96 -1.51 -27.44
C ASP A 181 -25.07 -0.64 -26.18
N ILE A 182 -24.39 -1.06 -25.10
CA ILE A 182 -24.31 -0.34 -23.83
C ILE A 182 -22.86 -0.04 -23.43
N ASN A 183 -22.65 1.06 -22.71
CA ASN A 183 -21.41 1.33 -21.99
C ASN A 183 -21.54 0.93 -20.52
N LEU A 184 -20.53 0.30 -19.93
CA LEU A 184 -20.42 0.14 -18.48
C LEU A 184 -19.50 1.23 -17.90
N ILE A 185 -20.05 2.16 -17.12
CA ILE A 185 -19.32 3.30 -16.54
C ILE A 185 -19.20 3.13 -15.02
N GLY A 186 -17.99 3.20 -14.47
CA GLY A 186 -17.73 3.04 -13.05
C GLY A 186 -17.43 1.59 -12.61
N GLU A 187 -17.37 0.65 -13.55
CA GLU A 187 -16.87 -0.70 -13.34
C GLU A 187 -15.33 -0.72 -13.51
N TYR A 188 -14.63 -1.45 -12.63
CA TYR A 188 -13.16 -1.46 -12.52
C TYR A 188 -12.55 -2.88 -12.59
N ASN A 189 -13.38 -3.90 -12.81
CA ASN A 189 -13.06 -5.32 -12.82
C ASN A 189 -12.19 -5.76 -11.63
N ILE A 190 -12.55 -5.32 -10.43
CA ILE A 190 -11.86 -5.74 -9.20
C ILE A 190 -12.10 -7.23 -9.00
N ALA A 191 -11.02 -7.98 -8.82
CA ALA A 191 -11.00 -9.42 -8.60
C ALA A 191 -11.73 -10.28 -9.66
N GLY A 192 -12.11 -9.71 -10.81
CA GLY A 192 -12.85 -10.42 -11.86
C GLY A 192 -14.37 -10.21 -11.83
N ASP A 193 -14.92 -9.25 -11.08
CA ASP A 193 -16.38 -8.94 -11.05
C ASP A 193 -17.04 -8.92 -12.44
N LEU A 194 -16.38 -8.30 -13.43
CA LEU A 194 -16.90 -8.14 -14.79
C LEU A 194 -17.08 -9.49 -15.51
N TRP A 195 -16.28 -10.50 -15.17
CA TRP A 195 -16.39 -11.85 -15.73
C TRP A 195 -17.65 -12.60 -15.23
N ASN A 196 -18.22 -12.21 -14.08
CA ASN A 196 -19.52 -12.69 -13.63
C ASN A 196 -20.69 -11.92 -14.27
N ILE A 197 -20.48 -10.65 -14.64
CA ILE A 197 -21.52 -9.74 -15.17
C ILE A 197 -21.71 -9.93 -16.68
N GLU A 198 -20.63 -9.93 -17.47
CA GLU A 198 -20.70 -9.97 -18.94
C GLU A 198 -21.46 -11.17 -19.53
N PRO A 199 -21.35 -12.41 -19.01
CA PRO A 199 -22.14 -13.53 -19.51
C PRO A 199 -23.64 -13.31 -19.34
N VAL A 200 -24.06 -12.76 -18.20
CA VAL A 200 -25.48 -12.52 -17.90
C VAL A 200 -26.04 -11.39 -18.77
N LEU A 201 -25.27 -10.31 -18.98
CA LEU A 201 -25.66 -9.24 -19.92
C LEU A 201 -25.83 -9.78 -21.35
N ARG A 202 -24.87 -10.56 -21.84
CA ARG A 202 -24.92 -11.18 -23.18
C ARG A 202 -26.12 -12.11 -23.33
N ASP A 203 -26.41 -12.93 -22.34
CA ASP A 203 -27.52 -13.88 -22.36
C ASP A 203 -28.89 -13.20 -22.21
N ALA A 204 -28.94 -12.00 -21.64
CA ALA A 204 -30.11 -11.10 -21.69
C ALA A 204 -30.23 -10.33 -23.03
N GLY A 205 -29.34 -10.59 -24.00
CA GLY A 205 -29.34 -9.96 -25.33
C GLY A 205 -28.62 -8.60 -25.41
N LEU A 206 -27.84 -8.22 -24.38
CA LEU A 206 -27.17 -6.92 -24.27
C LEU A 206 -25.69 -7.00 -24.69
N ARG A 207 -25.18 -5.94 -25.33
CA ARG A 207 -23.81 -5.89 -25.85
C ARG A 207 -23.00 -4.78 -25.18
N VAL A 208 -21.97 -5.14 -24.42
CA VAL A 208 -21.04 -4.16 -23.81
C VAL A 208 -20.06 -3.64 -24.88
N LEU A 209 -20.39 -2.49 -25.47
CA LEU A 209 -19.62 -1.80 -26.50
C LEU A 209 -18.35 -1.13 -25.94
N SER A 210 -18.46 -0.55 -24.74
CA SER A 210 -17.33 0.08 -24.04
C SER A 210 -17.35 -0.15 -22.54
N ARG A 211 -16.15 -0.19 -21.96
CA ARG A 211 -15.88 -0.36 -20.53
C ARG A 211 -15.12 0.87 -20.05
N ILE A 212 -15.69 1.61 -19.09
CA ILE A 212 -15.08 2.78 -18.48
C ILE A 212 -14.94 2.47 -16.98
N THR A 213 -13.90 1.75 -16.54
CA THR A 213 -12.62 1.47 -17.24
C THR A 213 -12.03 0.08 -17.02
N GLY A 214 -12.64 -0.76 -16.18
CA GLY A 214 -12.13 -2.09 -15.86
C GLY A 214 -12.05 -3.03 -17.06
N ASN A 215 -10.88 -3.65 -17.28
CA ASN A 215 -10.62 -4.56 -18.40
C ASN A 215 -10.85 -3.93 -19.79
N ALA A 216 -10.80 -2.61 -19.89
CA ALA A 216 -10.96 -1.87 -21.14
C ALA A 216 -9.68 -1.86 -21.96
N THR A 217 -9.79 -1.71 -23.29
CA THR A 217 -8.69 -1.15 -24.10
C THR A 217 -8.86 0.35 -24.26
N PHE A 218 -7.77 1.06 -24.58
CA PHE A 218 -7.83 2.49 -24.91
C PHE A 218 -8.74 2.72 -26.13
N GLU A 219 -8.58 1.88 -27.16
CA GLU A 219 -9.33 1.89 -28.41
C GLU A 219 -10.85 1.80 -28.17
N GLU A 220 -11.26 0.91 -27.25
CA GLU A 220 -12.64 0.69 -26.83
C GLU A 220 -13.31 1.91 -26.19
N ILE A 221 -12.55 2.79 -25.54
CA ILE A 221 -13.09 4.02 -24.93
C ILE A 221 -13.28 5.12 -25.99
N THR A 222 -12.54 5.06 -27.10
CA THR A 222 -12.64 6.10 -28.16
C THR A 222 -14.01 6.17 -28.82
N TRP A 223 -14.72 5.03 -28.92
CA TRP A 223 -16.02 4.90 -29.56
C TRP A 223 -17.23 4.83 -28.60
N ALA A 224 -17.04 5.14 -27.31
CA ALA A 224 -18.11 5.06 -26.31
C ALA A 224 -19.33 5.97 -26.65
N HIS A 225 -19.16 7.01 -27.49
CA HIS A 225 -20.23 7.86 -28.00
C HIS A 225 -21.17 7.18 -29.02
N ARG A 226 -21.02 5.87 -29.30
CA ARG A 226 -21.92 5.11 -30.20
C ARG A 226 -22.91 4.19 -29.49
N ALA A 227 -22.80 4.01 -28.17
CA ALA A 227 -23.74 3.22 -27.39
C ALA A 227 -25.15 3.83 -27.38
N ARG A 228 -26.16 2.98 -27.14
CA ARG A 228 -27.57 3.37 -26.95
C ARG A 228 -27.90 3.76 -25.51
N LEU A 229 -27.10 3.29 -24.54
CA LEU A 229 -27.30 3.52 -23.11
C LEU A 229 -25.98 3.54 -22.33
N ASN A 230 -25.86 4.48 -21.40
CA ASN A 230 -24.78 4.52 -20.40
C ASN A 230 -25.24 3.87 -19.09
N VAL A 231 -24.66 2.73 -18.73
CA VAL A 231 -25.00 2.00 -17.49
C VAL A 231 -23.96 2.36 -16.42
N VAL A 232 -24.37 3.16 -15.43
CA VAL A 232 -23.51 3.63 -14.34
C VAL A 232 -23.53 2.63 -13.19
N VAL A 233 -22.43 1.87 -13.06
CA VAL A 233 -22.29 0.71 -12.18
C VAL A 233 -21.77 1.13 -10.81
N CYS A 234 -22.58 0.98 -9.77
CA CYS A 234 -22.19 1.06 -8.35
C CYS A 234 -21.39 2.31 -7.92
N SER A 235 -21.31 3.37 -8.73
CA SER A 235 -20.26 4.38 -8.60
C SER A 235 -20.65 5.73 -9.22
N ARG A 236 -21.12 6.65 -8.37
CA ARG A 236 -21.28 8.06 -8.73
C ARG A 236 -19.97 8.81 -8.98
N ALA A 237 -18.82 8.13 -8.93
CA ALA A 237 -17.50 8.70 -9.21
C ALA A 237 -17.37 9.27 -10.64
N LEU A 238 -18.13 8.72 -11.59
CA LEU A 238 -18.14 9.07 -13.02
C LEU A 238 -19.52 9.51 -13.52
N ILE A 239 -20.42 9.94 -12.61
CA ILE A 239 -21.75 10.45 -12.99
C ILE A 239 -21.67 11.70 -13.88
N ASN A 240 -20.56 12.45 -13.80
CA ASN A 240 -20.25 13.55 -14.72
C ASN A 240 -19.97 13.07 -16.15
N VAL A 241 -19.38 11.89 -16.33
CA VAL A 241 -19.17 11.28 -17.65
C VAL A 241 -20.52 10.93 -18.28
N ALA A 242 -21.39 10.26 -17.52
CA ALA A 242 -22.74 9.91 -18.00
C ALA A 242 -23.58 11.15 -18.37
N LYS A 243 -23.63 12.17 -17.49
CA LYS A 243 -24.37 13.42 -17.77
C LYS A 243 -23.79 14.22 -18.95
N GLU A 244 -22.47 14.31 -19.09
CA GLU A 244 -21.87 14.99 -20.25
C GLU A 244 -22.04 14.18 -21.55
N MET A 245 -22.09 12.84 -21.50
CA MET A 245 -22.41 12.02 -22.69
C MET A 245 -23.88 12.14 -23.11
N GLU A 246 -24.80 12.29 -22.15
CA GLU A 246 -26.20 12.62 -22.41
C GLU A 246 -26.31 13.99 -23.11
N ILE A 247 -25.63 15.01 -22.58
CA ILE A 247 -25.63 16.38 -23.15
C ILE A 247 -24.95 16.45 -24.52
N ARG A 248 -23.81 15.78 -24.72
CA ARG A 248 -22.99 15.89 -25.95
C ARG A 248 -23.40 14.94 -27.07
N TYR A 249 -23.90 13.76 -26.74
CA TYR A 249 -24.17 12.67 -27.69
C TYR A 249 -25.61 12.16 -27.65
N GLY A 250 -26.46 12.65 -26.73
CA GLY A 250 -27.86 12.21 -26.60
C GLY A 250 -28.03 10.83 -26.00
N ILE A 251 -26.99 10.25 -25.37
CA ILE A 251 -27.02 8.89 -24.83
C ILE A 251 -27.56 8.93 -23.39
N PRO A 252 -28.76 8.41 -23.11
CA PRO A 252 -29.33 8.39 -21.75
C PRO A 252 -28.48 7.54 -20.81
N TYR A 253 -28.71 7.67 -19.50
CA TYR A 253 -28.04 6.84 -18.49
C TYR A 253 -28.97 6.27 -17.41
N VAL A 254 -28.53 5.16 -16.82
CA VAL A 254 -29.17 4.52 -15.65
C VAL A 254 -28.13 4.24 -14.55
N GLU A 255 -28.44 4.56 -13.29
CA GLU A 255 -27.66 4.08 -12.14
C GLU A 255 -28.11 2.66 -11.76
N VAL A 256 -27.19 1.69 -11.71
CA VAL A 256 -27.49 0.28 -11.36
C VAL A 256 -26.50 -0.29 -10.34
N SER A 257 -26.84 -1.45 -9.77
CA SER A 257 -25.91 -2.28 -9.00
C SER A 257 -26.00 -3.75 -9.42
N PHE A 258 -24.86 -4.45 -9.34
CA PHE A 258 -24.76 -5.87 -9.69
C PHE A 258 -24.44 -6.77 -8.47
N PHE A 259 -24.55 -6.25 -7.25
CA PHE A 259 -24.29 -7.02 -6.02
C PHE A 259 -25.60 -7.54 -5.41
N GLY A 260 -25.68 -8.85 -5.23
CA GLY A 260 -26.93 -9.54 -4.89
C GLY A 260 -27.77 -9.87 -6.13
N LYS A 261 -28.61 -10.90 -6.01
CA LYS A 261 -29.54 -11.29 -7.08
C LYS A 261 -30.61 -10.23 -7.29
N THR A 262 -31.04 -9.58 -6.21
CA THR A 262 -32.15 -8.63 -6.22
C THR A 262 -31.78 -7.35 -6.97
N GLU A 263 -30.55 -6.83 -6.80
CA GLU A 263 -30.07 -5.70 -7.61
C GLU A 263 -29.73 -6.13 -9.04
N MET A 264 -29.15 -7.32 -9.26
CA MET A 264 -28.85 -7.81 -10.60
C MET A 264 -30.12 -7.93 -11.47
N ALA A 265 -31.21 -8.48 -10.93
CA ALA A 265 -32.50 -8.58 -11.61
C ALA A 265 -33.13 -7.20 -11.88
N LYS A 266 -33.02 -6.24 -10.94
CA LYS A 266 -33.43 -4.84 -11.16
C LYS A 266 -32.61 -4.19 -12.28
N ALA A 267 -31.29 -4.34 -12.25
CA ALA A 267 -30.37 -3.74 -13.22
C ALA A 267 -30.67 -4.21 -14.65
N LEU A 268 -30.82 -5.52 -14.85
CA LEU A 268 -31.23 -6.10 -16.12
C LEU A 268 -32.56 -5.54 -16.62
N ARG A 269 -33.59 -5.47 -15.75
CA ARG A 269 -34.90 -4.90 -16.09
C ARG A 269 -34.82 -3.40 -16.44
N SER A 270 -34.09 -2.59 -15.67
CA SER A 270 -33.91 -1.16 -15.95
C SER A 270 -33.17 -0.88 -17.26
N ILE A 271 -32.17 -1.70 -17.60
CA ILE A 271 -31.50 -1.62 -18.91
C ILE A 271 -32.46 -2.03 -20.04
N SER A 272 -33.21 -3.12 -19.82
CA SER A 272 -34.19 -3.65 -20.76
C SER A 272 -35.30 -2.64 -21.06
N GLU A 273 -35.89 -1.96 -20.06
CA GLU A 273 -36.93 -0.94 -20.26
C GLU A 273 -36.51 0.19 -21.22
N VAL A 274 -35.28 0.69 -21.11
CA VAL A 274 -34.79 1.76 -22.00
C VAL A 274 -34.55 1.26 -23.43
N LEU A 275 -34.14 0.00 -23.59
CA LEU A 275 -33.80 -0.58 -24.90
C LEU A 275 -34.97 -1.30 -25.60
N LYS A 276 -36.05 -1.65 -24.89
CA LYS A 276 -37.28 -2.25 -25.46
C LYS A 276 -37.89 -1.41 -26.59
N GLY A 277 -37.73 -0.08 -26.53
CA GLY A 277 -38.15 0.84 -27.60
C GLY A 277 -37.35 0.74 -28.90
N GLN A 278 -36.18 0.08 -28.88
CA GLN A 278 -35.34 -0.17 -30.06
C GLN A 278 -35.40 -1.64 -30.49
N ASN A 279 -35.43 -2.58 -29.54
CA ASN A 279 -35.62 -4.01 -29.82
C ASN A 279 -36.46 -4.70 -28.73
N ALA A 280 -37.71 -5.05 -29.06
CA ALA A 280 -38.64 -5.71 -28.14
C ALA A 280 -38.16 -7.08 -27.64
N ALA A 281 -37.33 -7.80 -28.41
CA ALA A 281 -36.85 -9.14 -28.03
C ALA A 281 -35.89 -9.12 -26.82
N ILE A 282 -35.23 -7.99 -26.54
CA ILE A 282 -34.41 -7.80 -25.33
C ILE A 282 -35.28 -8.00 -24.08
N GLY A 283 -36.55 -7.58 -24.12
CA GLY A 283 -37.49 -7.75 -23.01
C GLY A 283 -37.73 -9.20 -22.62
N GLU A 284 -37.96 -10.06 -23.60
CA GLU A 284 -38.23 -11.49 -23.36
C GLU A 284 -36.95 -12.24 -22.97
N SER A 285 -35.82 -11.97 -23.65
CA SER A 285 -34.51 -12.55 -23.32
C SER A 285 -34.04 -12.16 -21.91
N THR A 286 -34.39 -10.96 -21.44
CA THR A 286 -34.07 -10.49 -20.08
C THR A 286 -34.73 -11.36 -19.00
N GLU A 287 -36.05 -11.55 -19.09
CA GLU A 287 -36.78 -12.31 -18.06
C GLU A 287 -36.42 -13.80 -18.10
N GLN A 288 -36.26 -14.39 -19.30
CA GLN A 288 -35.78 -15.78 -19.44
C GLN A 288 -34.38 -15.98 -18.82
N CYS A 289 -33.48 -14.99 -18.92
CA CYS A 289 -32.17 -15.02 -18.28
C CYS A 289 -32.29 -14.96 -16.75
N ILE A 290 -33.14 -14.08 -16.20
CA ILE A 290 -33.37 -13.92 -14.76
C ILE A 290 -33.93 -15.22 -14.15
N GLU A 291 -34.96 -15.83 -14.74
CA GLU A 291 -35.54 -17.09 -14.25
C GLU A 291 -34.51 -18.23 -14.21
N ARG A 292 -33.67 -18.31 -15.25
CA ARG A 292 -32.61 -19.33 -15.37
C ARG A 292 -31.55 -19.17 -14.28
N GLU A 293 -31.05 -17.95 -14.07
CA GLU A 293 -29.99 -17.71 -13.09
C GLU A 293 -30.50 -17.75 -11.64
N GLU A 294 -31.72 -17.29 -11.34
CA GLU A 294 -32.27 -17.41 -9.98
C GLU A 294 -32.52 -18.88 -9.57
N LYS A 295 -32.89 -19.74 -10.53
CA LYS A 295 -32.98 -21.19 -10.29
C LYS A 295 -31.60 -21.79 -9.98
N ASN A 296 -30.61 -21.56 -10.84
CA ASN A 296 -29.22 -22.01 -10.69
C ASN A 296 -28.62 -21.55 -9.34
N LEU A 297 -28.83 -20.27 -9.00
CA LEU A 297 -28.42 -19.68 -7.73
C LEU A 297 -29.07 -20.39 -6.53
N THR A 298 -30.37 -20.68 -6.60
CA THR A 298 -31.11 -21.34 -5.51
C THR A 298 -30.58 -22.76 -5.26
N GLU A 299 -30.29 -23.50 -6.32
CA GLU A 299 -29.68 -24.84 -6.22
C GLU A 299 -28.26 -24.78 -5.62
N ARG A 300 -27.43 -23.81 -6.04
CA ARG A 300 -26.05 -23.65 -5.54
C ARG A 300 -25.94 -23.06 -4.13
N LEU A 301 -26.87 -22.21 -3.69
CA LEU A 301 -26.86 -21.63 -2.33
C LEU A 301 -27.33 -22.60 -1.23
N ALA A 302 -27.92 -23.76 -1.58
CA ALA A 302 -28.47 -24.70 -0.62
C ALA A 302 -27.44 -25.21 0.43
N SER A 303 -26.18 -25.37 0.04
CA SER A 303 -25.07 -25.75 0.93
C SER A 303 -24.68 -24.69 1.96
N TYR A 304 -25.01 -23.41 1.70
CA TYR A 304 -24.66 -22.26 2.54
C TYR A 304 -25.80 -21.82 3.47
N GLY A 305 -26.85 -22.64 3.63
CA GLY A 305 -28.00 -22.33 4.50
C GLY A 305 -27.67 -22.08 5.98
N HIS A 306 -26.47 -22.45 6.44
CA HIS A 306 -25.95 -22.14 7.78
C HIS A 306 -25.56 -20.65 7.98
N LEU A 307 -25.55 -19.84 6.92
CA LEU A 307 -25.38 -18.38 6.99
C LEU A 307 -26.69 -17.65 7.34
N ARG A 308 -27.85 -18.30 7.26
CA ARG A 308 -29.15 -17.67 7.52
C ARG A 308 -29.34 -17.35 9.00
N GLY A 309 -29.83 -16.15 9.29
CA GLY A 309 -30.00 -15.64 10.67
C GLY A 309 -28.68 -15.30 11.35
N LYS A 310 -27.57 -15.22 10.61
CA LYS A 310 -26.31 -14.63 11.08
C LYS A 310 -26.36 -13.12 10.96
N LYS A 311 -25.69 -12.43 11.88
CA LYS A 311 -25.69 -10.96 11.97
C LYS A 311 -24.37 -10.36 11.49
N ALA A 312 -24.42 -9.35 10.63
CA ALA A 312 -23.25 -8.64 10.11
C ALA A 312 -23.26 -7.15 10.45
N VAL A 313 -22.11 -6.62 10.90
CA VAL A 313 -21.85 -5.18 10.88
C VAL A 313 -21.18 -4.83 9.55
N LEU A 314 -21.74 -3.85 8.82
CA LEU A 314 -21.26 -3.41 7.52
C LEU A 314 -20.55 -2.05 7.64
N TYR A 315 -19.23 -2.01 7.41
CA TYR A 315 -18.46 -0.76 7.32
C TYR A 315 -17.76 -0.59 5.96
N THR A 316 -18.56 -0.14 5.01
CA THR A 316 -18.16 0.35 3.68
C THR A 316 -18.30 1.88 3.58
N GLY A 317 -18.30 2.44 2.38
CA GLY A 317 -18.52 3.87 2.17
C GLY A 317 -19.18 4.18 0.83
N GLY A 318 -20.09 5.15 0.84
CA GLY A 318 -20.86 5.57 -0.32
C GLY A 318 -21.74 4.45 -0.88
N VAL A 319 -21.88 4.45 -2.19
CA VAL A 319 -22.76 3.57 -2.99
C VAL A 319 -22.57 2.07 -2.69
N LYS A 320 -21.38 1.66 -2.25
CA LYS A 320 -21.11 0.27 -1.82
C LYS A 320 -22.00 -0.19 -0.66
N SER A 321 -22.34 0.68 0.29
CA SER A 321 -23.03 0.26 1.51
C SER A 321 -24.43 -0.30 1.23
N TRP A 322 -25.23 0.35 0.40
CA TRP A 322 -26.54 -0.19 0.02
C TRP A 322 -26.44 -1.40 -0.92
N SER A 323 -25.40 -1.47 -1.75
CA SER A 323 -25.15 -2.64 -2.62
C SER A 323 -24.80 -3.92 -1.84
N PHE A 324 -23.96 -3.82 -0.80
CA PHE A 324 -23.62 -4.97 0.05
C PHE A 324 -24.71 -5.33 1.08
N ILE A 325 -25.58 -4.38 1.48
CA ILE A 325 -26.79 -4.70 2.25
C ILE A 325 -27.64 -5.73 1.49
N THR A 326 -28.01 -5.44 0.24
CA THR A 326 -28.89 -6.33 -0.54
C THR A 326 -28.25 -7.70 -0.76
N ALA A 327 -26.94 -7.76 -1.05
CA ALA A 327 -26.22 -9.03 -1.21
C ALA A 327 -26.22 -9.89 0.07
N LEU A 328 -26.03 -9.29 1.25
CA LEU A 328 -26.09 -10.00 2.53
C LEU A 328 -27.53 -10.47 2.84
N MET A 329 -28.54 -9.62 2.58
CA MET A 329 -29.95 -9.99 2.73
C MET A 329 -30.38 -11.12 1.77
N ASP A 330 -29.87 -11.15 0.54
CA ASP A 330 -30.10 -12.24 -0.41
C ASP A 330 -29.51 -13.59 0.07
N LEU A 331 -28.48 -13.58 0.92
CA LEU A 331 -27.97 -14.77 1.63
C LEU A 331 -28.77 -15.12 2.90
N GLY A 332 -29.65 -14.22 3.37
CA GLY A 332 -30.38 -14.34 4.63
C GLY A 332 -29.58 -13.91 5.86
N ILE A 333 -28.58 -13.03 5.69
CA ILE A 333 -27.79 -12.43 6.77
C ILE A 333 -28.46 -11.12 7.21
N GLU A 334 -28.63 -10.94 8.52
CA GLU A 334 -29.22 -9.76 9.15
C GLU A 334 -28.19 -8.63 9.27
N ILE A 335 -28.60 -7.40 9.00
CA ILE A 335 -27.74 -6.21 9.09
C ILE A 335 -27.85 -5.60 10.49
N ALA A 336 -26.83 -5.81 11.31
CA ALA A 336 -26.80 -5.40 12.71
C ALA A 336 -26.47 -3.90 12.89
N ALA A 337 -25.58 -3.35 12.05
CA ALA A 337 -25.27 -1.92 11.97
C ALA A 337 -24.60 -1.56 10.63
N VAL A 338 -24.77 -0.31 10.19
CA VAL A 338 -24.15 0.21 8.95
C VAL A 338 -23.45 1.54 9.18
N GLY A 339 -22.17 1.63 8.80
CA GLY A 339 -21.39 2.86 8.90
C GLY A 339 -21.73 3.88 7.80
N THR A 340 -22.23 5.08 8.16
CA THR A 340 -22.59 6.14 7.19
C THR A 340 -21.54 7.23 7.01
N LYS A 341 -20.45 7.24 7.79
CA LYS A 341 -19.38 8.26 7.79
C LYS A 341 -18.75 8.63 6.44
N LYS A 342 -18.92 7.77 5.43
CA LYS A 342 -18.35 7.90 4.07
C LYS A 342 -19.44 7.99 2.99
N SER A 343 -20.70 8.21 3.39
CA SER A 343 -21.89 8.12 2.55
C SER A 343 -22.55 9.49 2.39
N SER A 344 -23.31 9.69 1.30
CA SER A 344 -24.13 10.88 1.09
C SER A 344 -25.51 10.75 1.75
N HIS A 345 -26.24 11.86 1.90
CA HIS A 345 -27.62 11.83 2.40
C HIS A 345 -28.55 10.97 1.51
N GLU A 346 -28.27 10.87 0.21
CA GLU A 346 -29.01 10.01 -0.73
C GLU A 346 -28.61 8.52 -0.60
N ASP A 347 -27.34 8.22 -0.31
CA ASP A 347 -26.94 6.85 0.05
C ASP A 347 -27.64 6.42 1.36
N GLU A 348 -27.76 7.31 2.35
CA GLU A 348 -28.54 7.01 3.56
C GLU A 348 -30.04 6.88 3.28
N ALA A 349 -30.60 7.64 2.34
CA ALA A 349 -31.99 7.49 1.93
C ALA A 349 -32.23 6.10 1.31
N LYS A 350 -31.37 5.67 0.37
CA LYS A 350 -31.39 4.30 -0.20
C LYS A 350 -31.19 3.22 0.89
N MET A 351 -30.35 3.46 1.89
CA MET A 351 -30.20 2.52 3.01
C MET A 351 -31.47 2.41 3.87
N ARG A 352 -32.19 3.52 4.13
CA ARG A 352 -33.50 3.50 4.81
C ARG A 352 -34.64 2.93 3.94
N GLU A 353 -34.52 3.04 2.61
CA GLU A 353 -35.45 2.40 1.66
C GLU A 353 -35.34 0.87 1.71
N ILE A 354 -34.12 0.34 1.81
CA ILE A 354 -33.85 -1.12 1.83
C ILE A 354 -34.04 -1.74 3.23
N LEU A 355 -33.60 -1.05 4.29
CA LEU A 355 -33.64 -1.56 5.68
C LEU A 355 -34.88 -1.10 6.47
N GLY A 356 -35.70 -0.20 5.93
CA GLY A 356 -36.82 0.42 6.62
C GLY A 356 -36.45 1.67 7.43
N PRO A 357 -37.45 2.33 8.06
CA PRO A 357 -37.26 3.61 8.75
C PRO A 357 -36.31 3.52 9.95
N ASP A 358 -36.30 2.39 10.67
CA ASP A 358 -35.50 2.14 11.87
C ASP A 358 -34.09 1.58 11.56
N ALA A 359 -33.58 1.80 10.34
CA ALA A 359 -32.28 1.28 9.88
C ALA A 359 -31.13 1.65 10.86
N PRO A 360 -30.28 0.68 11.28
CA PRO A 360 -29.22 0.91 12.27
C PRO A 360 -27.99 1.62 11.68
N LEU A 361 -28.18 2.88 11.30
CA LEU A 361 -27.19 3.75 10.68
C LEU A 361 -26.32 4.47 11.72
N VAL A 362 -25.00 4.41 11.59
CA VAL A 362 -24.05 4.97 12.58
C VAL A 362 -22.98 5.84 11.93
N GLU A 363 -22.90 7.10 12.38
CA GLU A 363 -21.94 8.08 11.83
C GLU A 363 -20.53 7.94 12.43
N ASP A 364 -20.35 7.74 13.74
CA ASP A 364 -18.99 7.57 14.32
C ASP A 364 -18.50 6.12 14.39
N VAL A 365 -18.12 5.59 13.23
CA VAL A 365 -17.40 4.32 13.06
C VAL A 365 -15.88 4.48 13.22
N THR A 366 -15.43 5.06 14.34
CA THR A 366 -14.04 4.89 14.80
C THR A 366 -13.81 3.43 15.23
N PRO A 367 -12.59 2.87 15.14
CA PRO A 367 -12.34 1.45 15.46
C PRO A 367 -12.79 1.04 16.88
N LYS A 368 -12.66 1.93 17.87
CA LYS A 368 -13.17 1.75 19.24
C LYS A 368 -14.70 1.60 19.26
N ASN A 369 -15.43 2.45 18.53
CA ASN A 369 -16.88 2.35 18.41
C ASN A 369 -17.30 1.15 17.54
N LEU A 370 -16.50 0.75 16.55
CA LEU A 370 -16.79 -0.41 15.70
C LEU A 370 -16.76 -1.72 16.51
N LEU A 371 -15.82 -1.85 17.45
CA LEU A 371 -15.84 -2.95 18.45
C LEU A 371 -17.01 -2.83 19.42
N LYS A 372 -17.33 -1.62 19.88
CA LYS A 372 -18.49 -1.37 20.72
C LYS A 372 -19.77 -1.86 20.03
N LEU A 373 -19.96 -1.52 18.76
CA LEU A 373 -21.08 -1.96 17.92
C LEU A 373 -21.09 -3.48 17.69
N LEU A 374 -19.98 -4.10 17.32
CA LEU A 374 -19.90 -5.56 17.15
C LEU A 374 -20.34 -6.33 18.41
N ARG A 375 -20.02 -5.79 19.60
CA ARG A 375 -20.40 -6.38 20.91
C ARG A 375 -21.83 -6.02 21.34
N GLU A 376 -22.27 -4.78 21.17
CA GLU A 376 -23.62 -4.32 21.58
C GLU A 376 -24.74 -4.78 20.64
N SER A 377 -24.44 -5.03 19.37
CA SER A 377 -25.40 -5.56 18.38
C SER A 377 -25.38 -7.09 18.27
N ASP A 378 -24.53 -7.78 19.05
CA ASP A 378 -24.41 -9.24 19.07
C ASP A 378 -24.14 -9.83 17.67
N ALA A 379 -23.14 -9.27 16.97
CA ALA A 379 -22.87 -9.58 15.58
C ALA A 379 -21.90 -10.77 15.39
N ASP A 380 -22.21 -11.67 14.45
CA ASP A 380 -21.35 -12.81 14.10
C ASP A 380 -20.11 -12.43 13.28
N MET A 381 -20.13 -11.31 12.55
CA MET A 381 -19.10 -10.98 11.56
C MET A 381 -18.95 -9.47 11.27
N LEU A 382 -17.77 -9.07 10.79
CA LEU A 382 -17.50 -7.74 10.23
C LEU A 382 -17.31 -7.81 8.70
N VAL A 383 -18.18 -7.12 7.96
CA VAL A 383 -18.05 -6.92 6.52
C VAL A 383 -17.53 -5.50 6.29
N ALA A 384 -16.27 -5.34 5.91
CA ALA A 384 -15.66 -4.01 5.78
C ALA A 384 -14.46 -4.01 4.82
N GLY A 385 -13.88 -2.83 4.57
CA GLY A 385 -12.61 -2.77 3.84
C GLY A 385 -11.41 -3.22 4.68
N GLY A 386 -10.37 -3.75 4.03
CA GLY A 386 -9.17 -4.37 4.63
C GLY A 386 -8.45 -3.59 5.74
N ARG A 387 -8.63 -2.26 5.80
CA ARG A 387 -8.21 -1.41 6.93
C ARG A 387 -8.77 -1.86 8.30
N ASN A 388 -9.88 -2.60 8.32
CA ASN A 388 -10.50 -3.16 9.53
C ASN A 388 -10.28 -4.69 9.67
N LYS A 389 -9.53 -5.32 8.75
CA LYS A 389 -9.27 -6.77 8.74
C LYS A 389 -8.62 -7.23 10.05
N TYR A 390 -7.59 -6.50 10.47
CA TYR A 390 -6.80 -6.83 11.66
C TYR A 390 -7.51 -6.47 12.97
N LEU A 391 -8.47 -5.53 12.93
CA LEU A 391 -9.40 -5.27 14.03
C LEU A 391 -10.28 -6.52 14.28
N ALA A 392 -10.95 -7.02 13.24
CA ALA A 392 -11.81 -8.19 13.36
C ALA A 392 -11.02 -9.47 13.70
N ALA A 393 -9.91 -9.71 12.99
CA ALA A 393 -9.11 -10.93 13.15
C ALA A 393 -8.52 -11.08 14.57
N LYS A 394 -8.08 -9.99 15.20
CA LYS A 394 -7.52 -10.00 16.56
C LYS A 394 -8.58 -10.16 17.65
N GLU A 395 -9.77 -9.65 17.38
CA GLU A 395 -10.92 -9.73 18.31
C GLU A 395 -11.76 -11.00 18.08
N GLY A 396 -11.33 -11.88 17.17
CA GLY A 396 -11.91 -13.21 16.92
C GLY A 396 -13.15 -13.22 16.02
N TYR A 397 -13.45 -12.10 15.35
CA TYR A 397 -14.61 -11.99 14.46
C TYR A 397 -14.28 -12.44 13.02
N PRO A 398 -15.09 -13.33 12.42
CA PRO A 398 -15.13 -13.56 10.98
C PRO A 398 -15.17 -12.26 10.18
N PHE A 399 -14.37 -12.21 9.12
CA PHE A 399 -14.14 -11.03 8.30
C PHE A 399 -14.10 -11.38 6.81
N ILE A 400 -14.66 -10.49 5.97
CA ILE A 400 -14.44 -10.47 4.52
C ILE A 400 -14.09 -9.05 4.06
N ASP A 401 -13.15 -8.93 3.11
CA ASP A 401 -12.81 -7.64 2.50
C ASP A 401 -13.71 -7.35 1.30
N VAL A 402 -14.45 -6.25 1.36
CA VAL A 402 -15.36 -5.78 0.30
C VAL A 402 -14.84 -4.53 -0.44
N ASN A 403 -13.57 -4.17 -0.24
CA ASN A 403 -12.98 -2.98 -0.86
C ASN A 403 -12.24 -3.26 -2.19
N GLN A 404 -11.50 -2.28 -2.73
CA GLN A 404 -10.76 -2.42 -4.00
C GLN A 404 -9.47 -3.25 -3.92
N GLU A 405 -9.10 -3.71 -2.72
CA GLU A 405 -7.88 -4.50 -2.43
C GLU A 405 -8.19 -6.00 -2.24
N ARG A 406 -9.47 -6.40 -2.34
CA ARG A 406 -9.91 -7.79 -2.17
C ARG A 406 -9.48 -8.68 -3.34
N HIS A 407 -9.45 -9.99 -3.11
CA HIS A 407 -9.04 -10.99 -4.10
C HIS A 407 -10.20 -11.79 -4.73
N SER A 408 -11.43 -11.63 -4.23
CA SER A 408 -12.61 -12.40 -4.68
C SER A 408 -13.63 -11.54 -5.45
N ALA A 409 -14.17 -12.07 -6.55
CA ALA A 409 -15.29 -11.46 -7.27
C ALA A 409 -16.61 -11.67 -6.50
N TYR A 410 -17.42 -10.63 -6.35
CA TYR A 410 -18.69 -10.67 -5.62
C TYR A 410 -19.89 -10.13 -6.42
N ALA A 411 -19.67 -9.56 -7.61
CA ALA A 411 -20.75 -9.14 -8.49
C ALA A 411 -21.40 -10.32 -9.25
N GLY A 412 -22.65 -10.13 -9.66
CA GLY A 412 -23.48 -11.10 -10.39
C GLY A 412 -23.94 -12.29 -9.53
N TYR A 413 -24.81 -13.12 -10.12
CA TYR A 413 -25.34 -14.33 -9.46
C TYR A 413 -24.22 -15.27 -8.96
N SER A 414 -23.15 -15.45 -9.74
CA SER A 414 -21.98 -16.24 -9.32
C SER A 414 -21.20 -15.62 -8.15
N GLY A 415 -21.03 -14.30 -8.12
CA GLY A 415 -20.28 -13.62 -7.06
C GLY A 415 -20.97 -13.64 -5.70
N LEU A 416 -22.31 -13.72 -5.69
CA LEU A 416 -23.08 -13.96 -4.46
C LEU A 416 -22.77 -15.33 -3.84
N ILE A 417 -22.46 -16.33 -4.67
CA ILE A 417 -22.07 -17.68 -4.20
C ILE A 417 -20.63 -17.66 -3.69
N THR A 418 -19.72 -16.96 -4.37
CA THR A 418 -18.35 -16.73 -3.89
C THR A 418 -18.33 -15.98 -2.55
N MET A 419 -19.24 -15.01 -2.34
CA MET A 419 -19.41 -14.33 -1.05
C MET A 419 -19.84 -15.31 0.06
N ALA A 420 -20.78 -16.22 -0.23
CA ALA A 420 -21.18 -17.27 0.71
C ALA A 420 -20.04 -18.25 1.02
N GLU A 421 -19.21 -18.57 0.02
CA GLU A 421 -18.02 -19.43 0.15
C GLU A 421 -16.95 -18.80 1.05
N ASP A 422 -16.62 -17.53 0.84
CA ASP A 422 -15.65 -16.79 1.66
C ASP A 422 -16.16 -16.55 3.09
N LEU A 423 -17.43 -16.20 3.26
CA LEU A 423 -18.06 -16.04 4.59
C LEU A 423 -18.04 -17.37 5.37
N SER A 424 -18.50 -18.46 4.75
CA SER A 424 -18.50 -19.80 5.34
C SER A 424 -17.08 -20.26 5.70
N SER A 425 -16.10 -19.94 4.88
CA SER A 425 -14.70 -20.31 5.11
C SER A 425 -14.04 -19.45 6.20
N SER A 426 -14.39 -18.17 6.28
CA SER A 426 -13.96 -17.25 7.35
C SER A 426 -14.49 -17.73 8.71
N ILE A 427 -15.78 -18.05 8.82
CA ILE A 427 -16.39 -18.62 10.04
C ILE A 427 -15.66 -19.89 10.48
N ARG A 428 -15.55 -20.89 9.59
CA ARG A 428 -14.91 -22.18 9.87
C ARG A 428 -13.42 -22.06 10.23
N PHE A 429 -12.74 -21.01 9.77
CA PHE A 429 -11.34 -20.73 10.11
C PHE A 429 -11.20 -20.27 11.58
N TYR A 430 -12.02 -19.32 12.04
CA TYR A 430 -11.97 -18.85 13.44
C TYR A 430 -12.48 -19.89 14.44
N GLU A 431 -13.44 -20.75 14.04
CA GLU A 431 -13.87 -21.91 14.84
C GLU A 431 -12.73 -22.93 15.01
N ARG A 432 -11.96 -23.19 13.96
CA ARG A 432 -10.96 -24.29 13.90
C ARG A 432 -9.59 -23.92 14.47
N ASN A 433 -9.18 -22.65 14.45
CA ASN A 433 -7.84 -22.23 14.90
C ASN A 433 -7.65 -22.20 16.44
N ARG A 434 -8.59 -22.72 17.22
CA ARG A 434 -8.40 -22.95 18.67
C ARG A 434 -7.52 -24.16 18.99
N ALA A 435 -6.87 -24.80 18.00
CA ALA A 435 -6.10 -26.02 18.19
C ALA A 435 -4.78 -26.11 17.37
N LEU A 436 -3.66 -26.20 18.11
CA LEU A 436 -2.35 -26.82 17.78
C LEU A 436 -1.35 -26.07 16.85
N SER A 437 -0.07 -26.05 17.28
CA SER A 437 1.12 -25.59 16.54
C SER A 437 2.44 -26.06 17.19
N ASP A 438 3.46 -26.53 16.42
CA ASP A 438 4.91 -26.42 16.80
C ASP A 438 5.99 -26.89 15.75
N ARG A 439 7.10 -26.11 15.63
CA ARG A 439 8.53 -26.41 15.23
C ARG A 439 9.04 -26.66 13.77
N LYS A 440 10.38 -26.54 13.55
CA LYS A 440 11.16 -26.25 12.28
C LYS A 440 12.60 -26.87 12.14
N GLY A 441 13.20 -26.98 10.91
CA GLY A 441 14.67 -26.73 10.62
C GLY A 441 15.42 -27.46 9.43
N ARG A 442 16.73 -27.25 9.02
CA ARG A 442 17.85 -26.31 9.44
C ARG A 442 19.33 -26.25 8.72
N ILE A 443 19.61 -26.07 7.38
CA ILE A 443 20.52 -25.08 6.59
C ILE A 443 22.12 -24.86 6.56
N GLY A 444 22.79 -24.37 5.43
CA GLY A 444 24.11 -23.55 5.27
C GLY A 444 25.14 -23.88 4.07
N ASN A 445 26.34 -23.32 3.66
CA ASN A 445 27.25 -22.10 3.79
C ASN A 445 28.37 -21.98 2.64
N ARG A 446 29.04 -20.80 2.31
CA ARG A 446 30.12 -20.48 1.23
C ARG A 446 30.76 -18.99 1.18
N ALA A 447 30.90 -18.23 0.03
CA ALA A 447 31.68 -16.94 -0.23
C ALA A 447 31.55 -16.31 -1.70
N PRO A 448 32.12 -15.14 -2.20
CA PRO A 448 32.46 -13.76 -1.69
C PRO A 448 32.05 -12.51 -2.61
N ALA A 449 32.64 -11.31 -2.38
CA ALA A 449 32.31 -9.86 -2.69
C ALA A 449 32.43 -9.19 -4.15
N PRO A 450 32.02 -7.89 -4.38
CA PRO A 450 31.44 -7.38 -5.68
C PRO A 450 32.06 -6.20 -6.51
N THR A 451 31.29 -5.68 -7.49
CA THR A 451 31.48 -4.42 -8.29
C THR A 451 30.17 -3.61 -8.44
N VAL A 452 30.20 -2.26 -8.52
CA VAL A 452 29.00 -1.37 -8.48
C VAL A 452 28.86 -0.44 -9.72
N VAL A 453 27.61 -0.20 -10.16
CA VAL A 453 27.21 0.60 -11.35
C VAL A 453 25.95 1.45 -11.04
N ALA A 454 25.85 2.66 -11.58
CA ALA A 454 24.69 3.55 -11.38
C ALA A 454 24.25 4.25 -12.71
N PRO A 455 23.33 3.66 -13.49
CA PRO A 455 22.83 4.27 -14.73
C PRO A 455 21.87 5.44 -14.44
N ARG A 456 22.10 6.60 -15.08
CA ARG A 456 21.12 7.71 -15.09
C ARG A 456 20.02 7.44 -16.12
N ALA A 457 18.79 7.24 -15.66
CA ALA A 457 17.61 7.06 -16.51
C ALA A 457 16.57 8.17 -16.30
N ASP A 458 16.00 8.70 -17.39
CA ASP A 458 14.87 9.65 -17.35
C ASP A 458 13.53 8.98 -16.97
N LEU A 459 13.47 7.65 -17.13
CA LEU A 459 12.31 6.81 -16.84
C LEU A 459 12.73 5.69 -15.90
N CYS A 460 11.99 5.53 -14.80
CA CYS A 460 12.03 4.37 -13.93
C CYS A 460 10.74 3.55 -14.14
N MET A 461 10.88 2.23 -14.30
CA MET A 461 9.81 1.29 -14.62
C MET A 461 9.76 0.15 -13.60
N ASP A 462 8.58 -0.12 -13.05
CA ASP A 462 8.40 -1.13 -11.99
C ASP A 462 9.37 -0.89 -10.79
N PRO A 463 9.24 0.27 -10.10
CA PRO A 463 10.24 0.76 -9.15
C PRO A 463 10.36 -0.07 -7.86
N ILE A 464 11.61 -0.31 -7.43
CA ILE A 464 11.93 -0.80 -6.07
C ILE A 464 12.02 0.31 -5.01
N LYS A 465 12.24 1.55 -5.44
CA LYS A 465 12.42 2.71 -4.56
C LYS A 465 11.08 3.11 -3.92
N HIS A 466 11.04 3.14 -2.59
CA HIS A 466 9.96 3.78 -1.81
C HIS A 466 10.47 5.08 -1.18
N SER A 467 9.57 5.95 -0.71
CA SER A 467 9.99 7.29 -0.24
C SER A 467 10.53 7.30 1.20
N PRO A 468 11.45 8.22 1.54
CA PRO A 468 12.02 8.33 2.89
C PRO A 468 10.95 8.50 3.99
N ALA A 469 9.88 9.24 3.70
CA ALA A 469 8.77 9.47 4.63
C ALA A 469 8.05 8.16 5.03
N LEU A 470 8.11 7.12 4.18
CA LEU A 470 7.58 5.79 4.49
C LEU A 470 8.47 5.05 5.51
N GLY A 471 9.79 5.10 5.34
CA GLY A 471 10.75 4.50 6.26
C GLY A 471 10.70 5.15 7.64
N ALA A 472 10.67 6.48 7.67
CA ALA A 472 10.51 7.24 8.92
C ALA A 472 9.20 6.91 9.65
N ALA A 473 8.10 6.72 8.91
CA ALA A 473 6.82 6.29 9.47
C ALA A 473 6.85 4.86 10.03
N ILE A 474 7.67 3.97 9.46
CA ILE A 474 7.90 2.60 9.97
C ILE A 474 8.74 2.65 11.25
N ALA A 475 9.84 3.42 11.29
CA ALA A 475 10.67 3.58 12.49
C ALA A 475 9.82 4.05 13.70
N LEU A 476 8.93 5.03 13.48
CA LEU A 476 7.99 5.54 14.47
C LEU A 476 6.85 4.57 14.82
N GLN A 477 6.70 3.40 14.16
CA GLN A 477 5.83 2.33 14.66
C GLN A 477 6.48 1.52 15.78
N GLY A 478 7.81 1.48 15.88
CA GLY A 478 8.54 0.77 16.95
C GLY A 478 8.82 1.62 18.18
N MET A 479 8.15 2.76 18.30
CA MET A 479 8.13 3.64 19.47
C MET A 479 6.78 3.49 20.16
N ASP A 480 6.75 3.23 21.47
CA ASP A 480 5.48 3.17 22.19
C ASP A 480 4.82 4.55 22.26
N ARG A 481 3.47 4.54 22.23
CA ARG A 481 2.59 5.72 22.37
C ARG A 481 2.89 6.87 21.39
N ALA A 482 3.56 6.58 20.27
CA ALA A 482 3.95 7.56 19.27
C ALA A 482 2.86 7.88 18.23
N ILE A 483 2.91 9.07 17.64
CA ILE A 483 2.13 9.46 16.45
C ILE A 483 3.06 10.05 15.37
N PRO A 484 3.28 9.36 14.23
CA PRO A 484 3.83 9.99 13.04
C PRO A 484 2.78 10.81 12.28
N ILE A 485 3.12 12.05 11.96
CA ILE A 485 2.32 13.02 11.18
C ILE A 485 3.09 13.38 9.91
N LEU A 486 2.55 13.06 8.73
CA LEU A 486 3.11 13.55 7.46
C LEU A 486 2.62 14.97 7.19
N HIS A 487 3.55 15.90 7.08
CA HIS A 487 3.30 17.27 6.67
C HIS A 487 3.20 17.34 5.14
N GLY A 488 1.97 17.50 4.62
CA GLY A 488 1.72 17.44 3.19
C GLY A 488 0.27 17.14 2.82
N ALA A 489 0.06 16.79 1.55
CA ALA A 489 -1.23 16.36 1.03
C ALA A 489 -1.61 14.96 1.55
N GLN A 490 -2.90 14.75 1.85
CA GLN A 490 -3.39 13.55 2.55
C GLN A 490 -3.17 12.20 1.81
N GLY A 491 -2.80 12.24 0.53
CA GLY A 491 -2.55 11.05 -0.29
C GLY A 491 -1.31 10.26 0.13
N CYS A 492 -0.21 10.94 0.48
CA CYS A 492 1.03 10.28 0.91
C CYS A 492 0.79 9.43 2.17
N THR A 493 0.08 10.01 3.14
CA THR A 493 -0.42 9.33 4.34
C THR A 493 -1.35 8.16 4.01
N PHE A 494 -2.30 8.33 3.09
CA PHE A 494 -3.25 7.27 2.75
C PHE A 494 -2.56 6.05 2.15
N LEU A 495 -1.73 6.27 1.12
CA LEU A 495 -1.08 5.23 0.35
C LEU A 495 -0.02 4.50 1.19
N GLY A 496 0.86 5.26 1.86
CA GLY A 496 1.87 4.68 2.76
C GLY A 496 1.24 3.86 3.89
N LYS A 497 0.13 4.35 4.48
CA LYS A 497 -0.61 3.61 5.51
C LYS A 497 -1.18 2.29 4.97
N VAL A 498 -1.69 2.24 3.74
CA VAL A 498 -2.17 0.98 3.14
C VAL A 498 -1.01 0.01 2.95
N LEU A 499 0.11 0.48 2.42
CA LEU A 499 1.26 -0.37 2.11
C LEU A 499 1.89 -1.00 3.36
N ILE A 500 2.10 -0.22 4.42
CA ILE A 500 2.60 -0.71 5.72
C ILE A 500 1.56 -1.66 6.36
N THR A 501 0.27 -1.30 6.37
CA THR A 501 -0.83 -2.15 6.88
C THR A 501 -0.86 -3.51 6.19
N ASN A 502 -0.63 -3.56 4.88
CA ASN A 502 -0.67 -4.78 4.08
C ASN A 502 0.64 -5.59 4.15
N HIS A 503 1.79 -4.96 4.45
CA HIS A 503 3.04 -5.67 4.77
C HIS A 503 2.97 -6.36 6.14
N PHE A 504 2.82 -5.58 7.23
CA PHE A 504 2.90 -6.10 8.60
C PHE A 504 1.65 -6.86 9.03
N ARG A 505 0.53 -6.63 8.33
CA ARG A 505 -0.80 -7.17 8.67
C ARG A 505 -1.27 -6.72 10.05
N GLU A 506 -1.05 -5.42 10.31
CA GLU A 506 -1.26 -4.73 11.58
C GLU A 506 -1.95 -3.36 11.39
N PRO A 507 -2.71 -2.83 12.38
CA PRO A 507 -3.16 -1.45 12.40
C PRO A 507 -1.99 -0.48 12.64
N ILE A 508 -1.73 0.37 11.65
CA ILE A 508 -0.61 1.33 11.65
C ILE A 508 -1.08 2.70 12.17
N SER A 509 -0.30 3.36 13.02
CA SER A 509 -0.51 4.78 13.34
C SER A 509 0.10 5.64 12.24
N LEU A 510 -0.70 6.55 11.67
CA LEU A 510 -0.22 7.54 10.69
C LEU A 510 -1.29 8.61 10.49
N LEU A 511 -0.90 9.89 10.65
CA LEU A 511 -1.74 11.08 10.44
C LEU A 511 -1.15 12.00 9.35
N SER A 512 -1.85 13.10 9.08
CA SER A 512 -1.49 14.10 8.07
C SER A 512 -1.89 15.50 8.53
N SER A 513 -1.11 16.52 8.16
CA SER A 513 -1.57 17.93 8.26
C SER A 513 -2.69 18.27 7.27
N LYS A 514 -2.83 17.46 6.19
CA LYS A 514 -3.83 17.62 5.12
C LYS A 514 -3.80 19.01 4.49
N LEU A 515 -2.71 19.31 3.78
CA LEU A 515 -2.58 20.53 2.98
C LEU A 515 -3.45 20.46 1.72
N PHE A 516 -4.24 21.49 1.50
CA PHE A 516 -4.95 21.82 0.27
C PHE A 516 -4.36 23.08 -0.39
N VAL A 517 -4.91 23.51 -1.53
CA VAL A 517 -4.46 24.71 -2.28
C VAL A 517 -4.36 25.94 -1.36
N GLU A 518 -5.36 26.12 -0.50
CA GLU A 518 -5.47 27.25 0.42
C GLU A 518 -4.36 27.22 1.49
N ASP A 519 -4.08 26.05 2.07
CA ASP A 519 -2.99 25.90 3.06
C ASP A 519 -1.61 26.16 2.42
N VAL A 520 -1.40 25.70 1.18
CA VAL A 520 -0.15 25.89 0.42
C VAL A 520 0.10 27.39 0.11
N VAL A 521 -0.95 28.17 -0.13
CA VAL A 521 -0.85 29.61 -0.42
C VAL A 521 -0.81 30.47 0.84
N MET A 522 -1.55 30.12 1.90
CA MET A 522 -1.77 30.99 3.07
C MET A 522 -0.90 30.67 4.29
N GLY A 523 -0.43 29.43 4.46
CA GLY A 523 0.38 29.02 5.60
C GLY A 523 0.17 27.56 6.01
N SER A 524 1.04 26.66 5.54
CA SER A 524 1.00 25.23 5.88
C SER A 524 1.51 24.97 7.30
N GLU A 525 2.30 25.87 7.85
CA GLU A 525 2.92 25.82 9.17
C GLU A 525 1.86 25.95 10.30
N GLU A 526 0.93 26.90 10.18
CA GLU A 526 -0.23 27.01 11.07
C GLU A 526 -1.12 25.75 10.99
N ARG A 527 -1.27 25.21 9.78
CA ARG A 527 -2.03 23.98 9.52
C ARG A 527 -1.39 22.76 10.19
N LEU A 528 -0.06 22.67 10.22
CA LEU A 528 0.71 21.66 10.95
C LEU A 528 0.52 21.81 12.46
N ILE A 529 0.70 23.02 13.02
CA ILE A 529 0.54 23.30 14.46
C ILE A 529 -0.88 22.92 14.93
N THR A 530 -1.89 23.27 14.14
CA THR A 530 -3.30 22.93 14.40
C THR A 530 -3.51 21.41 14.39
N ALA A 531 -3.01 20.71 13.37
CA ALA A 531 -3.19 19.26 13.23
C ALA A 531 -2.45 18.46 14.33
N ALA A 532 -1.26 18.90 14.73
CA ALA A 532 -0.48 18.28 15.79
C ALA A 532 -1.08 18.55 17.18
N SER A 533 -1.50 19.78 17.49
CA SER A 533 -2.16 20.09 18.77
C SER A 533 -3.44 19.28 18.96
N ALA A 534 -4.29 19.21 17.94
CA ALA A 534 -5.50 18.38 17.97
C ALA A 534 -5.21 16.86 18.05
N ALA A 535 -4.01 16.41 17.66
CA ALA A 535 -3.57 15.03 17.87
C ALA A 535 -3.09 14.80 19.32
N VAL A 536 -2.44 15.80 19.94
CA VAL A 536 -2.02 15.74 21.34
C VAL A 536 -3.22 15.78 22.29
N GLU A 537 -4.07 16.80 22.17
CA GLU A 537 -5.27 17.00 23.00
C GLU A 537 -6.21 15.78 23.02
N LYS A 538 -6.27 15.04 21.91
CA LYS A 538 -7.19 13.92 21.74
C LYS A 538 -6.64 12.57 22.20
N ASN A 539 -5.33 12.36 22.12
CA ASN A 539 -4.73 11.03 22.29
C ASN A 539 -3.61 10.97 23.35
N SER A 540 -3.14 12.13 23.82
CA SER A 540 -2.01 12.29 24.76
C SER A 540 -0.81 11.39 24.41
N PRO A 541 -0.17 11.60 23.23
CA PRO A 541 0.99 10.85 22.80
C PRO A 541 2.25 11.27 23.55
N ASP A 542 3.16 10.33 23.75
CA ASP A 542 4.44 10.61 24.42
C ASP A 542 5.48 11.15 23.43
N ILE A 543 5.35 10.74 22.15
CA ILE A 543 6.20 11.14 21.03
C ILE A 543 5.31 11.51 19.83
N VAL A 544 5.58 12.66 19.20
CA VAL A 544 5.00 13.08 17.92
C VAL A 544 6.13 13.27 16.91
N GLY A 545 6.18 12.40 15.91
CA GLY A 545 7.15 12.50 14.81
C GLY A 545 6.55 13.31 13.66
N ILE A 546 7.16 14.45 13.32
CA ILE A 546 6.75 15.31 12.23
C ILE A 546 7.65 15.01 11.03
N LEU A 547 7.05 14.40 10.01
CA LEU A 547 7.71 13.92 8.80
C LEU A 547 7.37 14.85 7.64
N THR A 548 8.36 15.43 6.97
CA THR A 548 8.10 16.28 5.80
C THR A 548 7.75 15.45 4.55
N THR A 549 7.18 16.09 3.54
CA THR A 549 6.99 15.50 2.21
C THR A 549 7.54 16.43 1.14
N GLY A 550 7.68 15.94 -0.09
CA GLY A 550 8.10 16.74 -1.24
C GLY A 550 7.23 17.98 -1.50
N LEU A 551 5.99 18.04 -0.97
CA LEU A 551 5.18 19.27 -1.02
C LEU A 551 5.69 20.35 -0.05
N SER A 552 5.94 19.99 1.21
CA SER A 552 6.43 20.95 2.23
C SER A 552 7.89 21.34 2.02
N GLU A 553 8.72 20.39 1.53
CA GLU A 553 10.14 20.62 1.23
C GLU A 553 10.31 21.55 0.01
N VAL A 554 9.48 21.41 -1.04
CA VAL A 554 9.54 22.31 -2.21
C VAL A 554 8.89 23.68 -1.95
N LYS A 555 7.92 23.77 -1.02
CA LYS A 555 7.45 25.09 -0.52
C LYS A 555 8.50 25.76 0.40
N GLY A 556 9.33 24.99 1.09
CA GLY A 556 10.35 25.49 2.02
C GLY A 556 9.78 25.78 3.42
N ASP A 557 8.87 24.92 3.91
CA ASP A 557 8.14 25.12 5.16
C ASP A 557 9.07 25.14 6.40
N ASP A 558 8.96 26.17 7.26
CA ASP A 558 9.72 26.24 8.52
C ASP A 558 9.11 25.34 9.60
N VAL A 559 9.29 24.04 9.39
CA VAL A 559 8.86 22.99 10.31
C VAL A 559 9.62 23.08 11.65
N ALA A 560 10.83 23.65 11.68
CA ALA A 560 11.59 23.82 12.92
C ALA A 560 10.96 24.89 13.83
N ALA A 561 10.50 26.02 13.28
CA ALA A 561 9.72 27.01 14.03
C ALA A 561 8.35 26.46 14.46
N ALA A 562 7.70 25.64 13.64
CA ALA A 562 6.44 24.97 14.00
C ALA A 562 6.64 23.98 15.16
N VAL A 563 7.66 23.12 15.10
CA VAL A 563 8.08 22.19 16.18
C VAL A 563 8.42 22.97 17.45
N GLY A 564 9.23 24.02 17.33
CA GLY A 564 9.61 24.91 18.44
C GLY A 564 8.45 25.74 19.02
N THR A 565 7.28 25.75 18.37
CA THR A 565 6.03 26.33 18.89
C THR A 565 5.19 25.25 19.58
N LEU A 566 5.04 24.08 18.94
CA LEU A 566 4.36 22.91 19.50
C LEU A 566 4.99 22.43 20.82
N GLN A 567 6.31 22.36 20.89
CA GLN A 567 7.04 21.91 22.08
C GLN A 567 6.90 22.87 23.27
N LYS A 568 6.56 24.16 23.03
CA LYS A 568 6.23 25.15 24.08
C LYS A 568 4.77 25.05 24.52
N ALA A 569 3.86 24.69 23.62
CA ALA A 569 2.44 24.53 23.91
C ALA A 569 2.14 23.22 24.66
N HIS A 570 2.82 22.14 24.30
CA HIS A 570 2.64 20.79 24.83
C HIS A 570 3.96 20.23 25.38
N PRO A 571 4.48 20.74 26.53
CA PRO A 571 5.81 20.39 27.03
C PRO A 571 5.95 18.91 27.44
N ASP A 572 4.84 18.25 27.77
CA ASP A 572 4.81 16.85 28.18
C ASP A 572 4.98 15.87 27.00
N THR A 573 4.74 16.29 25.76
CA THR A 573 4.94 15.48 24.54
C THR A 573 6.29 15.80 23.90
N LEU A 574 7.05 14.78 23.48
CA LEU A 574 8.27 14.96 22.70
C LEU A 574 7.95 15.19 21.21
N PHE A 575 8.39 16.30 20.61
CA PHE A 575 8.29 16.51 19.16
C PHE A 575 9.62 16.22 18.47
N VAL A 576 9.62 15.25 17.54
CA VAL A 576 10.79 14.87 16.74
C VAL A 576 10.56 15.29 15.29
N GLN A 577 11.42 16.13 14.73
CA GLN A 577 11.39 16.50 13.31
C GLN A 577 12.24 15.54 12.49
N VAL A 578 11.73 15.09 11.35
CA VAL A 578 12.52 14.36 10.34
C VAL A 578 12.27 15.00 8.98
N SER A 579 13.34 15.48 8.33
CA SER A 579 13.28 15.88 6.93
C SER A 579 13.33 14.62 6.08
N THR A 580 12.26 14.40 5.30
CA THR A 580 12.08 13.25 4.40
C THR A 580 11.66 13.69 2.98
N PRO A 581 12.45 14.51 2.28
CA PRO A 581 12.16 14.94 0.91
C PRO A 581 12.05 13.75 -0.05
N ASP A 582 10.88 13.63 -0.67
CA ASP A 582 10.49 12.51 -1.52
C ASP A 582 11.29 12.36 -2.84
N PHE A 583 12.14 13.35 -3.14
CA PHE A 583 12.99 13.44 -4.33
C PHE A 583 14.47 13.09 -4.05
N THR A 584 14.83 12.76 -2.81
CA THR A 584 16.19 12.35 -2.42
C THR A 584 16.18 11.03 -1.64
N GLY A 585 16.96 10.06 -2.12
CA GLY A 585 17.20 8.79 -1.44
C GLY A 585 16.03 7.81 -1.38
N GLY A 586 16.23 6.72 -0.63
CA GLY A 586 15.30 5.60 -0.46
C GLY A 586 14.63 5.51 0.91
N MET A 587 13.92 4.40 1.12
CA MET A 587 13.17 4.16 2.35
C MET A 587 14.10 3.86 3.53
N GLU A 588 15.19 3.12 3.30
CA GLU A 588 16.22 2.82 4.31
C GLU A 588 16.86 4.09 4.88
N ARG A 589 17.19 5.07 4.02
CA ARG A 589 17.68 6.39 4.44
C ARG A 589 16.67 7.10 5.35
N GLY A 590 15.39 7.14 4.96
CA GLY A 590 14.36 7.82 5.76
C GLY A 590 14.10 7.15 7.11
N TYR A 591 14.19 5.83 7.18
CA TYR A 591 14.17 5.08 8.42
C TYR A 591 15.36 5.46 9.31
N ALA A 592 16.58 5.46 8.75
CA ALA A 592 17.80 5.82 9.48
C ALA A 592 17.76 7.27 10.01
N SER A 593 17.36 8.25 9.19
CA SER A 593 17.23 9.64 9.62
C SER A 593 16.18 9.85 10.72
N ALA A 594 15.12 9.03 10.77
CA ALA A 594 14.17 9.06 11.88
C ALA A 594 14.75 8.50 13.18
N VAL A 595 15.49 7.37 13.10
CA VAL A 595 16.20 6.80 14.26
C VAL A 595 17.25 7.78 14.80
N GLU A 596 18.02 8.39 13.90
CA GLU A 596 18.99 9.43 14.24
C GLU A 596 18.32 10.63 14.93
N ALA A 597 17.24 11.17 14.37
CA ALA A 597 16.50 12.29 14.94
C ALA A 597 15.90 11.99 16.33
N ILE A 598 15.41 10.76 16.57
CA ILE A 598 14.94 10.32 17.89
C ILE A 598 16.08 10.38 18.91
N VAL A 599 17.25 9.81 18.59
CA VAL A 599 18.43 9.84 19.48
C VAL A 599 18.94 11.28 19.70
N GLN A 600 19.05 12.08 18.64
CA GLN A 600 19.49 13.48 18.73
C GLN A 600 18.58 14.32 19.64
N THR A 601 17.26 14.10 19.58
CA THR A 601 16.25 14.87 20.33
C THR A 601 16.15 14.42 21.79
N MET A 602 16.17 13.11 22.06
CA MET A 602 16.11 12.57 23.43
C MET A 602 17.39 12.81 24.23
N VAL A 603 18.55 12.92 23.56
CA VAL A 603 19.86 12.99 24.21
C VAL A 603 20.60 14.29 23.83
N PRO A 604 20.09 15.47 24.26
CA PRO A 604 20.49 16.77 23.72
C PRO A 604 21.93 17.17 24.03
N ALA A 605 22.50 17.96 23.12
CA ALA A 605 23.88 18.46 23.22
C ALA A 605 24.09 19.32 24.48
N GLY A 606 25.07 18.94 25.30
CA GLY A 606 25.40 19.62 26.57
C GLY A 606 25.43 18.67 27.77
N GLN A 607 24.67 17.57 27.72
CA GLN A 607 24.84 16.45 28.66
C GLN A 607 26.13 15.69 28.35
N ARG A 608 27.26 16.18 28.86
CA ARG A 608 28.48 15.36 28.98
C ARG A 608 28.34 14.44 30.18
N ALA A 609 28.86 13.22 30.06
CA ALA A 609 28.84 12.22 31.13
C ALA A 609 29.29 12.81 32.48
N ALA A 610 28.37 12.91 33.44
CA ALA A 610 28.74 13.13 34.83
C ALA A 610 29.66 11.97 35.25
N ALA A 611 30.81 12.27 35.85
CA ALA A 611 31.89 11.31 36.05
C ALA A 611 31.36 10.01 36.67
N ARG A 612 31.42 8.90 35.90
CA ARG A 612 30.76 7.61 36.20
C ARG A 612 31.07 7.15 37.62
N THR A 613 30.18 7.48 38.56
CA THR A 613 30.34 7.07 39.96
C THR A 613 30.00 5.59 40.05
N ALA A 614 30.90 4.81 40.63
CA ALA A 614 30.96 3.35 40.48
C ALA A 614 29.89 2.58 41.28
N ARG A 615 28.60 2.94 41.12
CA ARG A 615 27.45 2.37 41.83
C ARG A 615 26.19 2.13 41.00
N CYS A 616 26.02 2.77 39.85
CA CYS A 616 25.01 2.40 38.87
C CYS A 616 25.69 1.99 37.55
N VAL A 617 25.86 0.68 37.37
CA VAL A 617 26.10 0.08 36.06
C VAL A 617 24.84 -0.73 35.75
N THR A 618 23.94 -0.14 34.96
CA THR A 618 22.85 -0.93 34.37
C THR A 618 23.49 -1.97 33.45
N LYS A 619 22.91 -3.16 33.35
CA LYS A 619 23.33 -4.15 32.33
C LYS A 619 22.68 -3.85 30.97
N ALA A 620 22.45 -2.58 30.66
CA ALA A 620 21.74 -2.14 29.47
C ALA A 620 22.65 -2.16 28.23
N ILE A 621 22.11 -2.60 27.09
CA ILE A 621 22.75 -2.57 25.78
C ILE A 621 21.75 -1.98 24.78
N VAL A 622 22.18 -0.98 24.02
CA VAL A 622 21.37 -0.40 22.95
C VAL A 622 21.42 -1.33 21.73
N ILE A 623 20.29 -1.52 21.04
CA ILE A 623 20.21 -2.29 19.80
C ILE A 623 19.56 -1.43 18.72
N PHE A 624 20.37 -0.88 17.82
CA PHE A 624 19.88 -0.17 16.64
C PHE A 624 19.43 -1.20 15.59
N ALA A 625 18.12 -1.32 15.42
CA ALA A 625 17.49 -2.37 14.62
C ALA A 625 17.15 -1.87 13.21
N GLY A 626 17.91 -2.31 12.20
CA GLY A 626 17.75 -1.91 10.80
C GLY A 626 16.40 -2.26 10.20
N MET A 627 15.96 -1.44 9.23
CA MET A 627 14.64 -1.58 8.57
C MET A 627 14.42 -2.94 7.88
N HIS A 628 15.50 -3.64 7.55
CA HIS A 628 15.44 -4.96 6.92
C HIS A 628 15.00 -6.09 7.87
N LEU A 629 15.04 -5.86 9.19
CA LEU A 629 14.67 -6.83 10.21
C LEU A 629 13.14 -6.96 10.33
N THR A 630 12.65 -8.19 10.43
CA THR A 630 11.23 -8.44 10.73
C THR A 630 10.96 -8.33 12.25
N PRO A 631 9.72 -8.08 12.69
CA PRO A 631 9.35 -8.12 14.12
C PRO A 631 9.76 -9.41 14.83
N GLY A 632 9.69 -10.57 14.15
CA GLY A 632 10.21 -11.83 14.67
C GLY A 632 11.74 -11.91 14.78
N ASP A 633 12.48 -11.18 13.95
CA ASP A 633 13.93 -10.99 14.11
C ASP A 633 14.25 -10.15 15.35
N VAL A 634 13.57 -9.01 15.50
CA VAL A 634 13.73 -8.09 16.63
C VAL A 634 13.45 -8.80 17.96
N ASN A 635 12.41 -9.64 18.02
CA ASN A 635 12.09 -10.49 19.17
C ASN A 635 13.14 -11.59 19.43
N GLU A 636 13.75 -12.19 18.39
CA GLU A 636 14.83 -13.17 18.55
C GLU A 636 16.09 -12.53 19.13
N LEU A 637 16.47 -11.33 18.66
CA LEU A 637 17.60 -10.55 19.20
C LEU A 637 17.37 -10.17 20.67
N LYS A 638 16.16 -9.77 21.02
CA LYS A 638 15.75 -9.51 22.41
C LYS A 638 16.01 -10.72 23.31
N SER A 639 15.53 -11.91 22.90
CA SER A 639 15.79 -13.16 23.63
C SER A 639 17.27 -13.56 23.66
N MET A 640 18.05 -13.25 22.64
CA MET A 640 19.50 -13.50 22.64
C MET A 640 20.18 -12.73 23.76
N VAL A 641 20.05 -11.40 23.78
CA VAL A 641 20.69 -10.52 24.77
C VAL A 641 20.25 -10.85 26.20
N GLU A 642 18.94 -11.04 26.42
CA GLU A 642 18.40 -11.42 27.73
C GLU A 642 19.04 -12.68 28.32
N SER A 643 19.38 -13.68 27.48
CA SER A 643 19.94 -14.94 27.95
C SER A 643 21.41 -14.91 28.38
N PHE A 644 22.09 -13.77 28.23
CA PHE A 644 23.38 -13.47 28.87
C PHE A 644 23.23 -12.62 30.14
N GLY A 645 21.99 -12.39 30.59
CA GLY A 645 21.67 -11.57 31.76
C GLY A 645 21.85 -10.08 31.52
N LEU A 646 21.59 -9.63 30.28
CA LEU A 646 21.69 -8.23 29.82
C LEU A 646 20.29 -7.69 29.51
N ARG A 647 20.08 -6.36 29.61
CA ARG A 647 18.81 -5.67 29.30
C ARG A 647 18.92 -5.04 27.90
N PRO A 648 18.27 -5.58 26.86
CA PRO A 648 18.23 -4.93 25.55
C PRO A 648 17.31 -3.70 25.57
N ILE A 649 17.80 -2.57 25.08
CA ILE A 649 17.01 -1.37 24.74
C ILE A 649 17.07 -1.24 23.22
N LEU A 650 16.00 -1.60 22.53
CA LEU A 650 15.97 -1.61 21.06
C LEU A 650 15.50 -0.25 20.55
N VAL A 651 16.11 0.25 19.48
CA VAL A 651 15.83 1.57 18.90
C VAL A 651 15.80 1.44 17.36
N PRO A 652 14.60 1.33 16.73
CA PRO A 652 13.27 1.18 17.31
C PRO A 652 12.91 -0.31 17.55
N ASP A 653 12.04 -0.60 18.51
CA ASP A 653 11.54 -1.97 18.72
C ASP A 653 10.34 -2.26 17.79
N LEU A 654 10.62 -2.69 16.56
CA LEU A 654 9.59 -3.16 15.62
C LEU A 654 8.91 -4.47 16.06
N GLY A 655 9.34 -5.13 17.13
CA GLY A 655 8.72 -6.36 17.67
C GLY A 655 7.23 -6.19 17.97
N ALA A 656 6.79 -4.97 18.25
CA ALA A 656 5.37 -4.61 18.43
C ALA A 656 4.48 -4.76 17.17
N LEU A 657 5.03 -5.11 16.01
CA LEU A 657 4.30 -5.39 14.76
C LEU A 657 4.20 -6.90 14.44
N ASP A 658 4.42 -7.77 15.43
CA ASP A 658 4.42 -9.23 15.29
C ASP A 658 3.03 -9.91 15.38
N GLY A 659 1.97 -9.17 15.67
CA GLY A 659 0.64 -9.70 16.02
C GLY A 659 0.16 -9.29 17.41
N SER A 660 1.04 -8.84 18.31
CA SER A 660 0.76 -8.66 19.75
C SER A 660 -0.13 -7.47 20.11
N ARG A 661 -0.22 -6.42 19.28
CA ARG A 661 -1.05 -5.21 19.57
C ARG A 661 -2.52 -5.57 19.83
N ALA A 662 -3.06 -5.21 20.99
CA ALA A 662 -4.47 -5.42 21.33
C ALA A 662 -5.37 -4.26 20.85
N GLY A 663 -6.54 -4.59 20.29
CA GLY A 663 -7.51 -3.61 19.78
C GLY A 663 -6.97 -2.73 18.65
N VAL A 664 -7.46 -1.48 18.55
CA VAL A 664 -6.92 -0.46 17.65
C VAL A 664 -6.81 0.89 18.37
N SER A 665 -5.64 1.50 18.26
CA SER A 665 -5.31 2.83 18.79
C SER A 665 -5.09 3.85 17.66
N ALA A 666 -5.08 5.13 18.03
CA ALA A 666 -4.52 6.19 17.19
C ALA A 666 -3.00 6.32 17.36
N LEU A 667 -2.46 5.82 18.47
CA LEU A 667 -1.02 5.73 18.76
C LEU A 667 -0.44 4.45 18.14
N ALA A 668 0.87 4.43 17.88
CA ALA A 668 1.64 3.20 17.97
C ALA A 668 1.53 2.66 19.41
N LEU A 669 1.49 1.34 19.59
CA LEU A 669 1.38 0.70 20.89
C LEU A 669 2.38 -0.45 21.01
N GLY A 670 3.12 -0.50 22.11
CA GLY A 670 4.33 -1.30 22.22
C GLY A 670 5.43 -0.77 21.29
N GLY A 671 6.66 -1.11 21.65
CA GLY A 671 7.87 -0.54 21.08
C GLY A 671 8.77 -0.02 22.20
N THR A 672 9.79 0.74 21.84
CA THR A 672 10.67 1.44 22.78
C THR A 672 9.89 2.53 23.53
N THR A 673 9.96 2.58 24.86
CA THR A 673 9.31 3.66 25.62
C THR A 673 10.20 4.91 25.74
N ARG A 674 9.61 6.05 26.12
CA ARG A 674 10.37 7.30 26.34
C ARG A 674 11.35 7.19 27.50
N GLU A 675 11.02 6.38 28.50
CA GLU A 675 11.88 6.08 29.66
C GLU A 675 13.08 5.24 29.22
N GLU A 676 12.89 4.23 28.37
CA GLU A 676 13.98 3.43 27.81
C GLU A 676 14.91 4.27 26.91
N LEU A 677 14.34 5.21 26.14
CA LEU A 677 15.14 6.20 25.39
C LEU A 677 15.92 7.16 26.29
N ALA A 678 15.47 7.40 27.53
CA ALA A 678 16.21 8.19 28.52
C ALA A 678 17.31 7.38 29.23
N GLU A 679 17.25 6.05 29.22
CA GLU A 679 18.30 5.15 29.73
C GLU A 679 19.49 4.95 28.75
N LEU A 680 19.40 5.42 27.50
CA LEU A 680 20.47 5.26 26.50
C LEU A 680 21.86 5.73 26.99
N PRO A 681 22.03 6.89 27.66
CA PRO A 681 23.33 7.35 28.16
C PRO A 681 23.99 6.48 29.24
N ASP A 682 23.21 5.65 29.94
CA ASP A 682 23.71 4.76 31.00
C ASP A 682 24.16 3.38 30.47
N SER A 683 23.89 3.09 29.18
CA SER A 683 24.17 1.80 28.57
C SER A 683 25.67 1.44 28.52
N VAL A 684 25.94 0.13 28.49
CA VAL A 684 27.31 -0.43 28.51
C VAL A 684 27.93 -0.42 27.13
N PHE A 685 27.14 -0.74 26.10
CA PHE A 685 27.58 -0.91 24.72
C PHE A 685 26.39 -0.77 23.76
N SER A 686 26.65 -0.53 22.48
CA SER A 686 25.64 -0.44 21.43
C SER A 686 25.86 -1.48 20.32
N LEU A 687 24.81 -2.19 19.93
CA LEU A 687 24.79 -3.11 18.79
C LEU A 687 24.06 -2.42 17.63
N VAL A 688 24.63 -2.46 16.43
CA VAL A 688 24.03 -1.89 15.22
C VAL A 688 23.81 -3.00 14.22
N ILE A 689 22.57 -3.19 13.75
CA ILE A 689 22.25 -4.17 12.71
C ILE A 689 21.74 -3.41 11.48
N GLY A 690 22.50 -3.47 10.39
CA GLY A 690 22.37 -2.59 9.23
C GLY A 690 23.29 -1.37 9.33
N ALA A 691 24.16 -1.17 8.34
CA ALA A 691 25.12 -0.09 8.33
C ALA A 691 24.46 1.29 8.19
N SER A 692 23.23 1.36 7.67
CA SER A 692 22.42 2.59 7.62
C SER A 692 22.22 3.26 8.98
N LEU A 693 22.27 2.51 10.09
CA LEU A 693 22.06 3.02 11.44
C LEU A 693 23.35 3.41 12.19
N GLU A 694 24.53 3.27 11.60
CA GLU A 694 25.79 3.67 12.24
C GLU A 694 25.82 5.14 12.73
N PRO A 695 25.26 6.13 12.00
CA PRO A 695 25.20 7.53 12.48
C PRO A 695 24.46 7.68 13.83
N ALA A 696 23.41 6.89 14.07
CA ALA A 696 22.66 6.93 15.32
C ALA A 696 23.50 6.41 16.52
N ALA A 697 24.36 5.41 16.29
CA ALA A 697 25.27 4.89 17.30
C ALA A 697 26.45 5.83 17.57
N ARG A 698 26.99 6.49 16.54
CA ARG A 698 28.05 7.50 16.67
C ARG A 698 27.67 8.65 17.60
N ILE A 699 26.40 9.05 17.66
CA ILE A 699 25.91 10.05 18.62
C ILE A 699 26.17 9.62 20.08
N LEU A 700 26.04 8.33 20.40
CA LEU A 700 26.29 7.80 21.74
C LEU A 700 27.80 7.63 22.03
N GLU A 701 28.60 7.32 21.00
CA GLU A 701 30.06 7.32 21.10
C GLU A 701 30.60 8.74 21.36
N ASP A 702 30.26 9.71 20.51
CA ASP A 702 30.75 11.10 20.58
C ASP A 702 30.34 11.82 21.88
N ARG A 703 29.13 11.56 22.40
CA ARG A 703 28.58 12.28 23.56
C ARG A 703 28.85 11.58 24.91
N PHE A 704 28.94 10.24 24.93
CA PHE A 704 29.00 9.44 26.17
C PHE A 704 30.13 8.39 26.21
N ALA A 705 30.91 8.23 25.14
CA ALA A 705 31.91 7.18 24.98
C ALA A 705 31.31 5.75 25.12
N ILE A 706 30.08 5.57 24.65
CA ILE A 706 29.45 4.24 24.50
C ILE A 706 29.91 3.68 23.15
N GLY A 707 30.88 2.76 23.17
CA GLY A 707 31.34 2.08 21.96
C GLY A 707 30.25 1.22 21.32
N TYR A 708 30.36 1.01 20.02
CA TYR A 708 29.44 0.18 19.25
C TYR A 708 30.13 -0.89 18.40
N ARG A 709 29.33 -1.84 17.88
CA ARG A 709 29.72 -2.75 16.81
C ARG A 709 28.60 -2.84 15.77
N VAL A 710 28.99 -2.71 14.50
CA VAL A 710 28.10 -2.92 13.35
C VAL A 710 28.12 -4.39 12.93
N PHE A 711 26.94 -4.88 12.57
CA PHE A 711 26.66 -6.14 11.89
C PHE A 711 25.76 -5.82 10.70
N HIS A 712 25.90 -6.52 9.58
CA HIS A 712 25.13 -6.26 8.37
C HIS A 712 23.69 -6.78 8.48
N GLY A 713 23.50 -7.95 9.09
CA GLY A 713 22.15 -8.53 9.22
C GLY A 713 22.03 -9.80 10.06
N LEU A 714 23.09 -10.21 10.78
CA LEU A 714 23.11 -11.36 11.69
C LEU A 714 22.55 -12.64 11.06
N SER A 715 22.73 -12.79 9.74
CA SER A 715 22.09 -13.81 8.93
C SER A 715 23.06 -14.90 8.47
N ASP A 716 24.37 -14.70 8.61
CA ASP A 716 25.45 -15.66 8.32
C ASP A 716 26.04 -16.30 9.60
N LEU A 717 26.90 -17.30 9.45
CA LEU A 717 27.52 -18.00 10.60
C LEU A 717 28.50 -17.12 11.39
N GLU A 718 29.29 -16.29 10.71
CA GLU A 718 30.39 -15.53 11.33
C GLU A 718 29.86 -14.37 12.18
N GLU A 719 28.87 -13.63 11.69
CA GLU A 719 28.19 -12.58 12.46
C GLU A 719 27.46 -13.16 13.68
N CYS A 720 26.87 -14.34 13.56
CA CYS A 720 26.20 -15.00 14.69
C CYS A 720 27.18 -15.47 15.77
N ASP A 721 28.32 -16.05 15.38
CA ASP A 721 29.41 -16.40 16.30
C ASP A 721 29.91 -15.13 17.01
N ALA A 722 30.24 -14.10 16.24
CA ALA A 722 30.82 -12.85 16.71
C ALA A 722 29.89 -12.03 17.63
N LEU A 723 28.56 -12.13 17.43
CA LEU A 723 27.57 -11.55 18.33
C LEU A 723 27.54 -12.30 19.67
N LEU A 724 27.55 -13.64 19.66
CA LEU A 724 27.43 -14.42 20.88
C LEU A 724 28.70 -14.39 21.74
N ASP A 725 29.88 -14.28 21.12
CA ASP A 725 31.14 -14.00 21.82
C ASP A 725 31.11 -12.61 22.49
N LEU A 726 30.60 -11.58 21.78
CA LEU A 726 30.44 -10.23 22.32
C LEU A 726 29.44 -10.19 23.49
N LEU A 727 28.31 -10.89 23.39
CA LEU A 727 27.33 -11.00 24.48
C LEU A 727 27.87 -11.83 25.65
N SER A 728 28.70 -12.85 25.40
CA SER A 728 29.39 -13.62 26.44
C SER A 728 30.35 -12.72 27.23
N LEU A 729 31.12 -11.89 26.53
CA LEU A 729 32.05 -10.91 27.11
C LEU A 729 31.31 -9.84 27.93
N LEU A 730 30.28 -9.19 27.37
CA LEU A 730 29.53 -8.12 28.02
C LEU A 730 28.67 -8.62 29.19
N GLY A 731 28.07 -9.80 29.06
CA GLY A 731 27.27 -10.43 30.13
C GLY A 731 28.11 -10.97 31.29
N ASN A 732 29.39 -11.29 31.00
CA ASN A 732 30.26 -12.14 31.80
C ASN A 732 29.59 -13.49 32.12
N GLN A 733 29.09 -14.16 31.09
CA GLN A 733 28.38 -15.44 31.15
C GLN A 733 28.82 -16.34 29.98
N PRO A 734 28.95 -17.67 30.16
CA PRO A 734 29.25 -18.58 29.07
C PRO A 734 28.08 -18.66 28.08
N ILE A 735 28.37 -18.89 26.78
CA ILE A 735 27.35 -19.01 25.73
C ILE A 735 26.33 -20.11 26.11
N PRO A 736 25.02 -19.79 26.20
CA PRO A 736 23.98 -20.75 26.58
C PRO A 736 23.97 -22.01 25.69
N LEU A 737 23.77 -23.18 26.30
CA LEU A 737 23.78 -24.48 25.60
C LEU A 737 22.77 -24.58 24.44
N ARG A 738 21.70 -23.77 24.43
CA ARG A 738 20.80 -23.64 23.27
C ARG A 738 21.59 -23.24 22.03
N TYR A 739 22.39 -22.18 22.10
CA TYR A 739 23.14 -21.66 20.97
C TYR A 739 24.29 -22.59 20.54
N VAL A 740 24.92 -23.29 21.48
CA VAL A 740 25.92 -24.33 21.14
C VAL A 740 25.29 -25.50 20.35
N ARG A 741 24.04 -25.89 20.66
CA ARG A 741 23.29 -26.87 19.86
C ARG A 741 22.85 -26.28 18.53
N GLU A 742 22.37 -25.04 18.51
CA GLU A 742 21.82 -24.38 17.32
C GLU A 742 22.91 -24.07 16.29
N ARG A 743 24.14 -23.72 16.71
CA ARG A 743 25.33 -23.64 15.84
C ARG A 743 25.72 -24.98 15.25
N LYS A 744 25.55 -26.08 16.00
CA LYS A 744 25.79 -27.44 15.49
C LYS A 744 24.75 -27.84 14.46
N SER A 745 23.47 -27.54 14.71
CA SER A 745 22.43 -27.66 13.68
C SER A 745 22.77 -26.82 12.45
N LEU A 746 23.29 -25.59 12.63
CA LEU A 746 23.74 -24.74 11.53
C LEU A 746 24.82 -25.44 10.72
N ILE A 747 25.88 -25.93 11.35
CA ILE A 747 26.96 -26.63 10.63
C ILE A 747 26.54 -27.98 10.00
N ASP A 748 25.42 -28.56 10.44
CA ASP A 748 24.91 -29.84 9.94
C ASP A 748 24.07 -29.66 8.67
N GLY A 749 23.02 -28.84 8.75
CA GLY A 749 22.15 -28.56 7.61
C GLY A 749 22.85 -27.84 6.45
N MET A 750 24.11 -27.39 6.63
CA MET A 750 24.93 -26.91 5.52
C MET A 750 25.19 -28.01 4.51
N ARG A 751 25.54 -29.18 5.06
CA ARG A 751 25.97 -30.32 4.28
C ARG A 751 24.78 -30.90 3.53
N ASP A 752 23.58 -30.79 4.12
CA ASP A 752 22.31 -31.09 3.45
C ASP A 752 21.99 -30.09 2.32
N ALA A 753 22.16 -28.78 2.54
CA ALA A 753 21.66 -27.74 1.63
C ALA A 753 22.61 -27.34 0.48
N HIS A 754 23.94 -27.29 0.72
CA HIS A 754 24.90 -26.66 -0.22
C HIS A 754 24.86 -27.21 -1.65
N GLY A 755 24.56 -28.51 -1.81
CA GLY A 755 24.47 -29.17 -3.12
C GLY A 755 23.39 -28.61 -4.05
N TYR A 756 22.34 -28.00 -3.50
CA TYR A 756 21.29 -27.35 -4.30
C TYR A 756 21.66 -25.93 -4.75
N PHE A 757 22.60 -25.29 -4.05
CA PHE A 757 23.03 -23.91 -4.27
C PHE A 757 24.32 -23.80 -5.10
N GLY A 758 25.19 -24.82 -5.05
CA GLY A 758 26.50 -24.83 -5.69
C GLY A 758 26.47 -24.44 -7.17
N GLY A 759 26.92 -23.23 -7.49
CA GLY A 759 26.97 -22.69 -8.85
C GLY A 759 25.67 -22.07 -9.36
N ARG A 760 24.58 -22.06 -8.56
CA ARG A 760 23.31 -21.40 -8.91
C ARG A 760 23.50 -19.90 -9.04
N THR A 761 22.79 -19.31 -9.98
CA THR A 761 22.80 -17.88 -10.28
C THR A 761 21.58 -17.20 -9.67
N ILE A 762 21.74 -16.05 -9.03
CA ILE A 762 20.64 -15.35 -8.35
C ILE A 762 20.60 -13.87 -8.74
N GLY A 763 19.40 -13.33 -8.95
CA GLY A 763 19.15 -11.89 -9.03
C GLY A 763 18.53 -11.36 -7.74
N ILE A 764 19.11 -10.33 -7.13
CA ILE A 764 18.57 -9.66 -5.93
C ILE A 764 17.97 -8.31 -6.35
N ALA A 765 16.85 -7.88 -5.75
CA ALA A 765 16.38 -6.50 -5.81
C ALA A 765 15.77 -6.07 -4.46
N LEU A 766 16.53 -5.31 -3.67
CA LEU A 766 16.27 -5.02 -2.25
C LEU A 766 16.85 -3.66 -1.82
N GLU A 767 16.45 -3.17 -0.64
CA GLU A 767 17.13 -2.06 0.06
C GLU A 767 18.57 -2.48 0.48
N PRO A 768 19.55 -1.57 0.54
CA PRO A 768 20.97 -1.91 0.61
C PRO A 768 21.41 -2.83 1.77
N ASP A 769 21.03 -2.57 3.02
CA ASP A 769 21.44 -3.44 4.15
C ASP A 769 20.85 -4.86 4.01
N HIS A 770 19.61 -4.98 3.52
CA HIS A 770 18.99 -6.27 3.24
C HIS A 770 19.70 -6.99 2.07
N ALA A 771 20.12 -6.23 1.05
CA ALA A 771 20.90 -6.75 -0.05
C ALA A 771 22.25 -7.28 0.44
N VAL A 772 22.95 -6.60 1.35
CA VAL A 772 24.18 -7.13 1.98
C VAL A 772 23.88 -8.40 2.76
N ALA A 773 22.92 -8.38 3.68
CA ALA A 773 22.59 -9.51 4.54
C ALA A 773 22.23 -10.80 3.76
N LEU A 774 21.43 -10.68 2.70
CA LEU A 774 21.05 -11.83 1.87
C LEU A 774 22.06 -12.18 0.77
N SER A 775 22.80 -11.22 0.20
CA SER A 775 23.88 -11.55 -0.74
C SER A 775 25.01 -12.29 -0.02
N ARG A 776 25.44 -11.81 1.16
CA ARG A 776 26.33 -12.53 2.08
C ARG A 776 25.78 -13.92 2.35
N LEU A 777 24.50 -14.10 2.68
CA LEU A 777 23.93 -15.43 2.93
C LEU A 777 23.83 -16.37 1.69
N LEU A 778 23.89 -15.84 0.47
CA LEU A 778 23.77 -16.64 -0.77
C LEU A 778 25.13 -16.97 -1.38
N SER A 779 26.02 -15.99 -1.34
CA SER A 779 27.46 -16.18 -1.32
C SER A 779 27.80 -17.29 -0.33
N ASP A 780 27.41 -17.12 0.95
CA ASP A 780 27.48 -18.06 2.07
C ASP A 780 26.43 -19.19 1.95
N MET A 781 26.42 -19.87 0.79
CA MET A 781 25.69 -21.12 0.52
C MET A 781 26.28 -21.99 -0.59
N GLY A 782 26.70 -21.34 -1.68
CA GLY A 782 27.05 -22.02 -2.92
C GLY A 782 26.64 -21.21 -4.16
N ALA A 783 25.75 -20.23 -4.00
CA ALA A 783 25.17 -19.45 -5.08
C ALA A 783 26.04 -18.23 -5.42
N VAL A 784 25.90 -17.77 -6.67
CA VAL A 784 26.52 -16.57 -7.20
C VAL A 784 25.41 -15.56 -7.46
N THR A 785 25.36 -14.48 -6.70
CA THR A 785 24.50 -13.34 -7.06
C THR A 785 25.07 -12.73 -8.34
N VAL A 786 24.35 -12.84 -9.46
CA VAL A 786 24.81 -12.31 -10.75
C VAL A 786 24.62 -10.81 -10.79
N ARG A 787 23.48 -10.32 -10.30
CA ARG A 787 23.20 -8.89 -10.19
C ARG A 787 22.33 -8.61 -8.97
N ALA A 788 22.68 -7.59 -8.19
CA ALA A 788 21.84 -7.00 -7.17
C ALA A 788 21.35 -5.62 -7.64
N VAL A 789 20.07 -5.33 -7.49
CA VAL A 789 19.49 -4.01 -7.79
C VAL A 789 19.11 -3.32 -6.48
N VAL A 790 19.49 -2.05 -6.32
CA VAL A 790 19.27 -1.24 -5.12
C VAL A 790 18.60 0.11 -5.45
N PRO A 791 17.76 0.67 -4.56
CA PRO A 791 17.01 1.90 -4.82
C PRO A 791 17.85 3.18 -4.70
N GLU A 792 19.02 3.11 -4.07
CA GLU A 792 19.92 4.23 -3.80
C GLU A 792 21.38 3.73 -3.75
N GLN A 793 22.34 4.60 -4.07
CA GLN A 793 23.76 4.33 -3.82
C GLN A 793 24.12 4.69 -2.37
N THR A 794 24.46 3.68 -1.55
CA THR A 794 24.95 3.85 -0.18
C THR A 794 26.35 3.24 -0.02
N SER A 795 26.98 3.41 1.16
CA SER A 795 28.25 2.74 1.49
C SER A 795 28.12 1.21 1.46
N ALA A 796 27.02 0.68 2.02
CA ALA A 796 26.69 -0.74 2.05
C ALA A 796 26.66 -1.40 0.66
N CYS A 797 26.46 -0.64 -0.42
CA CYS A 797 26.53 -1.18 -1.79
C CYS A 797 27.88 -1.81 -2.17
N LEU A 798 28.96 -1.49 -1.45
CA LEU A 798 30.28 -2.11 -1.62
C LEU A 798 30.39 -3.50 -0.98
N ASP A 799 29.51 -3.82 -0.02
CA ASP A 799 29.55 -5.07 0.77
C ASP A 799 28.58 -6.14 0.23
N ILE A 800 27.76 -5.83 -0.79
CA ILE A 800 26.74 -6.72 -1.37
C ILE A 800 27.43 -7.78 -2.25
N GLU A 801 27.52 -9.04 -1.80
CA GLU A 801 28.26 -10.10 -2.50
C GLU A 801 27.58 -10.57 -3.81
N ALA A 802 27.86 -9.84 -4.90
CA ALA A 802 27.32 -10.01 -6.25
C ALA A 802 28.32 -9.62 -7.36
N ALA A 803 28.21 -10.19 -8.56
CA ALA A 803 29.09 -9.82 -9.68
C ALA A 803 28.88 -8.37 -10.16
N GLU A 804 27.66 -7.84 -10.03
CA GLU A 804 27.28 -6.47 -10.38
C GLU A 804 26.21 -5.93 -9.42
N VAL A 805 26.37 -4.71 -8.91
CA VAL A 805 25.35 -3.98 -8.16
C VAL A 805 24.86 -2.82 -9.02
N VAL A 806 23.55 -2.68 -9.23
CA VAL A 806 22.93 -1.65 -10.08
C VAL A 806 22.01 -0.77 -9.25
N VAL A 807 22.19 0.55 -9.30
CA VAL A 807 21.20 1.50 -8.78
C VAL A 807 20.11 1.69 -9.83
N GLY A 808 18.91 1.14 -9.64
CA GLY A 808 17.95 0.96 -10.73
C GLY A 808 16.56 0.45 -10.34
N ASP A 809 15.88 -0.20 -11.28
CA ASP A 809 14.48 -0.65 -11.15
C ASP A 809 14.31 -2.18 -11.36
N LEU A 810 13.09 -2.73 -11.18
CA LEU A 810 12.90 -4.19 -11.32
C LEU A 810 13.13 -4.69 -12.76
N THR A 811 13.15 -3.81 -13.77
CA THR A 811 13.51 -4.20 -15.14
C THR A 811 15.00 -4.51 -15.27
N ASP A 812 15.86 -3.88 -14.45
CA ASP A 812 17.32 -4.09 -14.42
C ASP A 812 17.76 -5.43 -13.81
N LEU A 813 16.86 -6.21 -13.19
CA LEU A 813 17.15 -7.60 -12.78
C LEU A 813 17.71 -8.42 -13.97
N PRO A 814 18.50 -9.49 -13.73
CA PRO A 814 19.05 -10.29 -14.82
C PRO A 814 17.96 -11.03 -15.61
N HIS A 815 18.12 -11.16 -16.92
CA HIS A 815 17.16 -11.87 -17.79
C HIS A 815 17.22 -13.40 -17.67
N ARG A 816 18.27 -13.94 -17.06
CA ARG A 816 18.47 -15.38 -16.82
C ARG A 816 19.19 -15.58 -15.49
N CYS A 817 18.53 -16.23 -14.55
CA CYS A 817 19.14 -16.77 -13.33
C CYS A 817 18.24 -17.89 -12.78
N ASP A 818 18.73 -18.67 -11.82
CA ASP A 818 17.99 -19.79 -11.20
C ASP A 818 16.90 -19.32 -10.21
N LEU A 819 17.05 -18.12 -9.64
CA LEU A 819 16.16 -17.56 -8.63
C LEU A 819 16.19 -16.02 -8.62
N PHE A 820 15.05 -15.38 -8.34
CA PHE A 820 14.97 -13.98 -7.90
C PHE A 820 14.73 -13.87 -6.39
N VAL A 821 15.31 -12.84 -5.77
CA VAL A 821 15.15 -12.49 -4.35
C VAL A 821 14.77 -11.01 -4.27
N ALA A 822 13.47 -10.74 -4.13
CA ALA A 822 12.92 -9.39 -4.26
C ALA A 822 11.54 -9.28 -3.57
N SER A 823 10.94 -8.09 -3.56
CA SER A 823 9.63 -7.85 -2.96
C SER A 823 8.46 -8.43 -3.76
N ALA A 824 7.25 -8.35 -3.22
CA ALA A 824 6.04 -8.85 -3.87
C ALA A 824 5.75 -8.22 -5.25
N HIS A 825 6.34 -7.06 -5.55
CA HIS A 825 6.27 -6.38 -6.84
C HIS A 825 7.04 -7.12 -7.96
N ALA A 826 8.05 -7.92 -7.63
CA ALA A 826 8.83 -8.66 -8.62
C ALA A 826 8.06 -9.85 -9.24
N GLU A 827 6.90 -10.23 -8.70
CA GLU A 827 6.12 -11.40 -9.14
C GLU A 827 5.77 -11.38 -10.63
N MET A 828 5.41 -10.22 -11.18
CA MET A 828 5.11 -10.09 -12.61
C MET A 828 6.34 -10.36 -13.49
N ILE A 829 7.49 -9.80 -13.12
CA ILE A 829 8.75 -9.96 -13.88
C ILE A 829 9.35 -11.36 -13.68
N ALA A 830 9.16 -11.97 -12.50
CA ALA A 830 9.45 -13.37 -12.23
C ALA A 830 8.63 -14.32 -13.14
N ALA A 831 7.32 -14.09 -13.23
CA ALA A 831 6.43 -14.86 -14.08
C ALA A 831 6.73 -14.68 -15.59
N GLU A 832 6.96 -13.44 -16.04
CA GLU A 832 7.31 -13.12 -17.44
C GLU A 832 8.66 -13.73 -17.88
N ARG A 833 9.60 -13.92 -16.95
CA ARG A 833 10.92 -14.51 -17.22
C ARG A 833 10.98 -16.01 -16.90
N HIS A 834 9.91 -16.59 -16.35
CA HIS A 834 9.82 -17.96 -15.85
C HIS A 834 10.90 -18.31 -14.79
N ILE A 835 11.21 -17.36 -13.90
CA ILE A 835 12.21 -17.51 -12.83
C ILE A 835 11.47 -17.56 -11.47
N PRO A 836 11.76 -18.52 -10.57
CA PRO A 836 11.19 -18.56 -9.22
C PRO A 836 11.48 -17.29 -8.41
N LEU A 837 10.58 -16.91 -7.50
CA LEU A 837 10.73 -15.73 -6.64
C LEU A 837 10.68 -16.08 -5.15
N LEU A 838 11.78 -15.80 -4.46
CA LEU A 838 11.80 -15.63 -3.00
C LEU A 838 11.31 -14.23 -2.65
N GLN A 839 10.15 -14.13 -2.00
CA GLN A 839 9.65 -12.84 -1.50
C GLN A 839 10.45 -12.40 -0.26
N ALA A 840 11.19 -11.29 -0.39
CA ALA A 840 12.04 -10.68 0.63
C ALA A 840 11.97 -9.13 0.56
N GLY A 841 12.52 -8.42 1.56
CA GLY A 841 12.44 -6.96 1.63
C GLY A 841 11.02 -6.43 1.89
N PHE A 842 10.61 -5.39 1.16
CA PHE A 842 9.33 -4.71 1.31
C PHE A 842 8.79 -4.29 -0.07
N PRO A 843 7.46 -4.33 -0.33
CA PRO A 843 6.40 -4.87 0.51
C PRO A 843 6.25 -6.40 0.37
N LEU A 844 5.70 -7.07 1.39
CA LEU A 844 5.46 -8.53 1.41
C LEU A 844 3.98 -8.89 1.49
N HIS A 845 3.12 -8.07 0.86
CA HIS A 845 1.67 -8.16 0.99
C HIS A 845 1.05 -9.46 0.41
N LYS A 846 1.74 -10.18 -0.47
CA LYS A 846 1.29 -11.45 -1.06
C LYS A 846 1.63 -12.67 -0.19
N THR A 847 2.53 -12.54 0.78
CA THR A 847 2.94 -13.61 1.69
C THR A 847 2.24 -13.49 3.06
N LEU A 848 1.94 -14.63 3.71
CA LEU A 848 1.44 -14.72 5.09
C LEU A 848 2.60 -14.98 6.07
N GLY A 849 2.52 -14.41 7.28
CA GLY A 849 3.53 -14.63 8.33
C GLY A 849 4.88 -13.96 8.07
N ALA A 850 4.96 -12.98 7.16
CA ALA A 850 6.20 -12.26 6.86
C ALA A 850 6.79 -11.56 8.09
N ALA A 851 5.95 -10.89 8.89
CA ALA A 851 6.36 -10.17 10.10
C ALA A 851 6.81 -11.08 11.26
N THR A 852 6.26 -12.29 11.37
CA THR A 852 6.59 -13.28 12.42
C THR A 852 7.67 -14.28 11.99
N LYS A 853 8.28 -14.05 10.84
CA LYS A 853 9.42 -14.82 10.35
C LYS A 853 10.63 -14.57 11.24
N VAL A 854 11.62 -15.46 11.15
CA VAL A 854 12.94 -15.25 11.75
C VAL A 854 13.96 -15.58 10.65
N SER A 855 14.88 -14.65 10.45
CA SER A 855 15.98 -14.55 9.49
C SER A 855 17.33 -14.35 10.20
N VAL A 856 17.35 -13.75 11.41
CA VAL A 856 18.56 -13.54 12.22
C VAL A 856 18.93 -14.72 13.11
N GLY A 857 20.21 -14.77 13.48
CA GLY A 857 20.78 -15.76 14.38
C GLY A 857 20.83 -17.16 13.76
N TYR A 858 21.51 -18.09 14.44
CA TYR A 858 21.57 -19.50 14.04
C TYR A 858 20.20 -20.21 13.90
N ARG A 859 19.06 -19.55 14.10
CA ARG A 859 17.71 -20.07 13.88
C ARG A 859 16.99 -19.42 12.72
N GLY A 860 17.23 -18.14 12.47
CA GLY A 860 16.67 -17.41 11.35
C GLY A 860 17.45 -17.62 10.06
N THR A 861 18.79 -17.53 10.12
CA THR A 861 19.72 -18.07 9.11
C THR A 861 19.20 -19.43 8.70
N LEU A 862 18.92 -20.21 9.75
CA LEU A 862 18.53 -21.59 9.79
C LEU A 862 17.03 -21.85 9.64
N SER A 863 16.31 -20.88 9.10
CA SER A 863 14.98 -21.05 8.50
C SER A 863 14.94 -20.56 7.04
N ARG A 864 15.91 -19.75 6.60
CA ARG A 864 15.91 -19.04 5.31
C ARG A 864 16.31 -19.93 4.13
N ILE A 865 17.50 -20.50 4.16
CA ILE A 865 18.09 -21.31 3.08
C ILE A 865 17.34 -22.62 2.76
N TYR A 866 16.49 -23.15 3.64
CA TYR A 866 15.67 -24.34 3.35
C TYR A 866 14.47 -23.94 2.51
N GLU A 867 13.90 -22.75 2.76
CA GLU A 867 12.93 -22.13 1.85
C GLU A 867 13.59 -21.85 0.49
N ILE A 868 14.79 -21.25 0.47
CA ILE A 868 15.52 -20.96 -0.78
C ILE A 868 15.92 -22.25 -1.51
N GLY A 869 16.40 -23.25 -0.79
CA GLY A 869 16.78 -24.56 -1.33
C GLY A 869 15.58 -25.33 -1.87
N THR A 870 14.42 -25.25 -1.21
CA THR A 870 13.16 -25.82 -1.72
C THR A 870 12.74 -25.14 -3.03
N LEU A 871 12.92 -23.82 -3.16
CA LEU A 871 12.67 -23.11 -4.42
C LEU A 871 13.66 -23.54 -5.51
N LEU A 872 14.95 -23.68 -5.21
CA LEU A 872 15.98 -24.16 -6.14
C LEU A 872 15.81 -25.64 -6.53
N MET A 873 15.21 -26.47 -5.68
CA MET A 873 14.82 -27.84 -5.98
C MET A 873 13.63 -27.92 -6.95
N GLY A 874 12.69 -26.98 -6.86
CA GLY A 874 11.50 -26.92 -7.73
C GLY A 874 11.72 -26.29 -9.11
N ALA A 875 12.94 -25.86 -9.43
CA ALA A 875 13.31 -25.15 -10.66
C ALA A 875 13.79 -26.09 -11.79
N HIS A 876 13.15 -27.25 -11.96
CA HIS A 876 13.57 -28.34 -12.85
C HIS A 876 12.43 -28.95 -13.67
#